data_AF-A0A818URV4-F1
#
_entry.id   AF-A0A818URV4-F1
#
_cell.length_a   1.000
_cell.length_b   1.000
_cell.length_c   1.000
_cell.angle_alpha   90.00
_cell.angle_beta   90.00
_cell.angle_gamma   90.00
#
_symmetry.space_group_name_H-M   'P 1'
#
loop_
_entity.id
_entity.type
_entity.pdbx_description
1 polymer ?
#
loop_
_entity_poly.entity_id
_entity_poly.type
_entity_poly.pdbx_seq_one_letter_code
_entity_poly.pdbx_strand_id
1 'polypeptide(L)'
;MASAVSSTDKTNTNPDDSRLEIFSLLWLDANPKETRDTEQKLRSIINRLLKFQDVKKCQQFIEGQLQNDRIVMIVSGGLGREIVPNIYKLRQVISIYVYCMDKNGNKKWADKYSKVKAVVVELDELISRIKADYKIQKMVEEPLSINFFTGNSTAGIDGQFIFYQVLIDCLLRLKSTEKDKEELIHRCKKQYEGNSMELSNVNDFKTTYSSSKALWWYTRESFFYKTLNAALRTQDIHLIFLFRAFISDIQRQLNDESTKQRLHVYRSQMISSDELKTLKKSCGQLISVNSFFSTSTEYQKALSFLNVSNDTNNFEPILFEIDADPKNITSKPFADIRACSYFQDESEVLFMLGSIFRLNSINRSSDGQVWIIKMTLYSENEHDLKQVLMYMKQQLGSGETNLRILGKLLMKMGNFGQAEQYFTRLLKELPPNDPLLVKLYEDLGEVTAQAHKFNESMEWHKKLLALKNPNDLIDTSLVDKRSSSRVIPNLPANARWEQNGVTVVGHNGKRGDTHTVCYPKGLYVDDDNNQTIVIADSGNSRIMQWKINGTNGKVVAGGNTYGNGLDKLCCPADVLIDKETNSLIISDQDNRRVVRWSRHHDTTQGEILIDKVKCSGLAIDEQRNLYVSDFGKHEVRRYEIDRQDKKGTLVAGGNGKGSGLNQLEWPSYIFVDRQQSVYVSDHNNDRVIKWIKNATEGVIVAGGQGYGKALTQLACPTGIFVDTLGTLYVAEGGDNHRVTRWLQGAKQGTVVVGENGEGKEANQFYRPEGLSFDKHGNLYIADEYNHRVQRFSRK
;
A
#
# COMPACT_ATOMS: atom_id res chain seq x y z
N MET A 1 42.87 -46.84 43.83
CA MET A 1 42.39 -45.99 44.94
C MET A 1 41.34 -45.06 44.38
N ALA A 2 40.11 -45.26 44.81
CA ALA A 2 38.90 -44.60 44.34
C ALA A 2 38.38 -43.66 45.43
N SER A 3 37.89 -42.48 45.04
CA SER A 3 36.94 -41.65 45.79
C SER A 3 36.40 -40.59 44.81
N ALA A 4 35.27 -40.82 44.15
CA ALA A 4 33.92 -40.58 44.67
C ALA A 4 33.74 -39.16 45.21
N VAL A 5 33.22 -38.25 44.37
CA VAL A 5 32.41 -37.11 44.81
C VAL A 5 31.20 -37.04 43.89
N SER A 6 30.04 -37.30 44.50
CA SER A 6 28.70 -37.10 43.98
C SER A 6 28.39 -35.62 43.80
N SER A 7 27.70 -35.26 42.72
CA SER A 7 26.74 -34.15 42.75
C SER A 7 25.62 -34.43 41.75
N THR A 8 24.70 -35.28 42.19
CA THR A 8 23.30 -35.18 41.80
C THR A 8 22.76 -33.84 42.31
N ASP A 9 22.81 -32.80 41.48
CA ASP A 9 21.82 -31.73 41.56
C ASP A 9 20.87 -31.91 40.39
N LYS A 10 19.92 -32.82 40.63
CA LYS A 10 18.60 -32.73 40.02
C LYS A 10 18.03 -31.39 40.49
N THR A 11 18.20 -30.35 39.67
CA THR A 11 17.35 -29.18 39.80
C THR A 11 15.93 -29.66 39.51
N ASN A 12 15.20 -29.84 40.59
CA ASN A 12 13.78 -30.11 40.64
C ASN A 12 13.10 -28.90 39.96
N THR A 13 12.98 -28.93 38.63
CA THR A 13 12.18 -27.94 37.91
C THR A 13 10.74 -28.24 38.22
N ASN A 14 10.21 -27.51 39.21
CA ASN A 14 8.80 -27.46 39.53
C ASN A 14 8.02 -27.28 38.21
N PRO A 15 7.01 -28.11 37.87
CA PRO A 15 6.29 -28.03 36.59
C PRO A 15 5.41 -26.76 36.44
N ASP A 16 5.53 -25.82 37.36
CA ASP A 16 4.53 -24.77 37.61
C ASP A 16 4.99 -23.37 37.22
N ASP A 17 6.11 -23.25 36.51
CA ASP A 17 6.56 -21.95 35.98
C ASP A 17 5.98 -21.69 34.58
N SER A 18 4.67 -21.46 34.56
CA SER A 18 3.90 -21.22 33.34
C SER A 18 4.05 -19.76 32.85
N ARG A 19 4.81 -19.57 31.77
CA ARG A 19 4.35 -19.13 30.43
C ARG A 19 3.34 -17.96 30.32
N LEU A 20 3.79 -16.71 30.40
CA LEU A 20 2.91 -15.52 30.30
C LEU A 20 3.52 -14.37 29.48
N GLU A 21 3.32 -14.39 28.15
CA GLU A 21 3.88 -13.35 27.25
C GLU A 21 2.95 -12.98 26.09
N ILE A 22 1.63 -13.05 26.30
CA ILE A 22 0.66 -12.79 25.22
C ILE A 22 -0.06 -11.45 25.43
N PHE A 23 0.21 -10.76 26.54
CA PHE A 23 -0.45 -9.50 26.91
C PHE A 23 0.52 -8.49 27.52
N SER A 24 0.16 -7.20 27.44
CA SER A 24 0.79 -6.13 28.20
C SER A 24 0.11 -6.02 29.56
N LEU A 25 0.89 -6.06 30.65
CA LEU A 25 0.38 -5.79 31.98
C LEU A 25 0.52 -4.30 32.27
N LEU A 26 -0.60 -3.63 32.46
CA LEU A 26 -0.65 -2.23 32.83
C LEU A 26 -0.90 -2.16 34.33
N TRP A 27 0.02 -1.56 35.06
CA TRP A 27 -0.15 -1.29 36.47
C TRP A 27 -0.41 0.20 36.67
N LEU A 28 -1.64 0.53 37.06
CA LEU A 28 -2.07 1.88 37.37
C LEU A 28 -2.20 2.06 38.89
N ASP A 29 -1.29 2.84 39.47
CA ASP A 29 -1.24 3.11 40.90
C ASP A 29 -0.79 4.54 41.20
N ALA A 30 -1.44 5.18 42.18
CA ALA A 30 -1.19 6.56 42.58
C ALA A 30 0.08 6.71 43.40
N ASN A 31 0.57 5.63 44.03
CA ASN A 31 1.72 5.70 44.94
C ASN A 31 2.65 4.49 44.79
N PRO A 32 3.53 4.46 43.77
CA PRO A 32 4.37 3.29 43.46
C PRO A 32 5.55 3.09 44.44
N LYS A 33 5.44 3.48 45.70
CA LYS A 33 6.54 3.45 46.67
C LYS A 33 6.90 2.08 47.23
N GLU A 34 6.20 1.01 46.86
CA GLU A 34 6.57 -0.38 47.20
C GLU A 34 6.74 -1.22 45.94
N THR A 35 7.86 -1.06 45.22
CA THR A 35 7.91 -1.56 43.83
C THR A 35 9.10 -2.38 43.41
N ARG A 36 10.21 -2.54 44.15
CA ARG A 36 11.30 -3.37 43.61
C ARG A 36 10.99 -4.87 43.68
N ASP A 37 10.54 -5.35 44.83
CA ASP A 37 10.12 -6.76 45.01
C ASP A 37 8.81 -7.06 44.26
N THR A 38 7.83 -6.16 44.34
CA THR A 38 6.56 -6.27 43.59
C THR A 38 6.77 -6.31 42.08
N GLU A 39 7.62 -5.43 41.55
CA GLU A 39 7.97 -5.43 40.13
C GLU A 39 8.74 -6.69 39.74
N GLN A 40 9.67 -7.16 40.57
CA GLN A 40 10.41 -8.39 40.31
C GLN A 40 9.49 -9.62 40.29
N LYS A 41 8.56 -9.71 41.24
CA LYS A 41 7.55 -10.76 41.30
C LYS A 41 6.57 -10.70 40.14
N LEU A 42 6.10 -9.51 39.73
CA LEU A 42 5.27 -9.37 38.53
C LEU A 42 6.06 -9.68 37.25
N ARG A 43 7.33 -9.26 37.16
CA ARG A 43 8.22 -9.58 36.02
C ARG A 43 8.59 -11.06 35.92
N SER A 44 8.49 -11.82 37.02
CA SER A 44 8.58 -13.29 36.96
C SER A 44 7.43 -13.92 36.17
N ILE A 45 6.31 -13.20 36.03
CA ILE A 45 5.11 -13.68 35.37
C ILE A 45 4.71 -12.87 34.14
N ILE A 46 5.41 -11.79 33.76
CA ILE A 46 5.12 -11.06 32.54
C ILE A 46 6.28 -10.20 32.06
N ASN A 47 6.48 -10.13 30.74
CA ASN A 47 7.63 -9.44 30.17
C ASN A 47 7.36 -7.98 29.77
N ARG A 48 6.11 -7.59 29.48
CA ARG A 48 5.73 -6.19 29.20
C ARG A 48 4.89 -5.60 30.34
N LEU A 49 5.56 -5.16 31.40
CA LEU A 49 4.95 -4.40 32.50
C LEU A 49 5.08 -2.89 32.24
N LEU A 50 3.95 -2.20 32.06
CA LEU A 50 3.86 -0.75 31.88
C LEU A 50 3.22 -0.12 33.11
N LYS A 51 3.88 0.89 33.68
CA LYS A 51 3.42 1.56 34.90
C LYS A 51 2.84 2.93 34.57
N PHE A 52 1.68 3.23 35.13
CA PHE A 52 1.01 4.52 35.00
C PHE A 52 0.65 5.07 36.38
N GLN A 53 0.78 6.38 36.55
CA GLN A 53 0.33 7.11 37.74
C GLN A 53 -0.88 8.01 37.44
N ASP A 54 -1.16 8.25 36.16
CA ASP A 54 -2.17 9.18 35.67
C ASP A 54 -3.21 8.41 34.85
N VAL A 55 -4.48 8.56 35.23
CA VAL A 55 -5.62 7.88 34.61
C VAL A 55 -5.77 8.26 33.14
N LYS A 56 -5.62 9.55 32.80
CA LYS A 56 -5.78 10.04 31.42
C LYS A 56 -4.69 9.51 30.51
N LYS A 57 -3.44 9.50 30.97
CA LYS A 57 -2.32 8.92 30.19
C LYS A 57 -2.49 7.41 29.99
N CYS A 58 -2.95 6.70 31.02
CA CYS A 58 -3.23 5.27 30.93
C CYS A 58 -4.36 4.99 29.92
N GLN A 59 -5.45 5.76 30.00
CA GLN A 59 -6.58 5.64 29.08
C GLN A 59 -6.19 5.96 27.63
N GLN A 60 -5.47 7.06 27.38
CA GLN A 60 -4.98 7.42 26.04
C GLN A 60 -4.06 6.34 25.46
N PHE A 61 -3.22 5.73 26.30
CA PHE A 61 -2.37 4.62 25.86
C PHE A 61 -3.21 3.41 25.42
N ILE A 62 -4.22 3.01 26.21
CA ILE A 62 -5.12 1.89 25.93
C ILE A 62 -5.95 2.14 24.66
N GLU A 63 -6.47 3.36 24.50
CA GLU A 63 -7.26 3.76 23.33
C GLU A 63 -6.41 3.87 22.05
N GLY A 64 -5.12 4.16 22.18
CA GLY A 64 -4.17 4.21 21.06
C GLY A 64 -3.55 2.87 20.66
N GLN A 65 -3.80 1.78 21.39
CA GLN A 65 -3.35 0.44 21.00
C GLN A 65 -4.27 -0.18 19.94
N LEU A 66 -3.74 -1.09 19.12
CA LEU A 66 -4.55 -1.80 18.12
C LEU A 66 -5.58 -2.70 18.81
N GLN A 67 -6.73 -2.94 18.18
CA GLN A 67 -7.78 -3.81 18.76
C GLN A 67 -7.33 -5.26 19.00
N ASN A 68 -6.20 -5.67 18.41
CA ASN A 68 -5.60 -7.00 18.57
C ASN A 68 -4.57 -7.07 19.71
N ASP A 69 -4.18 -5.93 20.29
CA ASP A 69 -3.32 -5.91 21.47
C ASP A 69 -4.10 -6.39 22.70
N ARG A 70 -3.46 -7.22 23.53
CA ARG A 70 -4.07 -7.77 24.73
C ARG A 70 -3.56 -7.04 25.95
N ILE A 71 -4.46 -6.45 26.72
CA ILE A 71 -4.16 -5.61 27.88
C ILE A 71 -4.79 -6.23 29.12
N VAL A 72 -3.92 -6.52 30.08
CA VAL A 72 -4.30 -6.92 31.44
C VAL A 72 -3.98 -5.77 32.35
N MET A 73 -4.92 -5.40 33.21
CA MET A 73 -4.77 -4.22 34.04
C MET A 73 -4.79 -4.57 35.51
N ILE A 74 -3.82 -4.07 36.26
CA ILE A 74 -3.82 -4.01 37.71
C ILE A 74 -4.12 -2.56 38.08
N VAL A 75 -5.21 -2.34 38.82
CA VAL A 75 -5.62 -1.00 39.26
C VAL A 75 -5.74 -0.95 40.78
N SER A 76 -5.33 0.18 41.36
CA SER A 76 -5.68 0.47 42.75
C SER A 76 -7.17 0.79 42.88
N GLY A 77 -7.76 0.56 44.06
CA GLY A 77 -9.22 0.67 44.24
C GLY A 77 -9.82 2.03 43.87
N GLY A 78 -9.13 3.13 44.21
CA GLY A 78 -9.57 4.50 43.87
C GLY A 78 -9.48 4.79 42.37
N LEU A 79 -8.33 4.52 41.76
CA LEU A 79 -8.12 4.74 40.33
C LEU A 79 -8.97 3.79 39.46
N GLY A 80 -9.23 2.58 39.95
CA GLY A 80 -10.10 1.60 39.30
C GLY A 80 -11.53 2.10 39.11
N ARG A 81 -12.09 2.80 40.11
CA ARG A 81 -13.44 3.38 39.99
C ARG A 81 -13.54 4.46 38.91
N GLU A 82 -12.43 5.14 38.62
CA GLU A 82 -12.36 6.20 37.62
C GLU A 82 -12.14 5.64 36.21
N ILE A 83 -11.20 4.71 36.02
CA ILE A 83 -10.81 4.23 34.69
C ILE A 83 -11.71 3.11 34.15
N VAL A 84 -12.14 2.17 35.01
CA VAL A 84 -12.86 0.96 34.57
C VAL A 84 -14.14 1.26 33.77
N PRO A 85 -15.00 2.23 34.17
CA PRO A 85 -16.20 2.58 33.40
C PRO A 85 -15.93 3.01 31.96
N ASN A 86 -14.75 3.57 31.68
CA ASN A 86 -14.38 4.10 30.37
C ASN A 86 -13.77 3.03 29.45
N ILE A 87 -13.07 2.04 30.03
CA ILE A 87 -12.29 1.07 29.25
C ILE A 87 -12.88 -0.35 29.21
N TYR A 88 -13.82 -0.71 30.09
CA TYR A 88 -14.26 -2.11 30.23
C TYR A 88 -14.91 -2.68 28.94
N LYS A 89 -15.45 -1.82 28.07
CA LYS A 89 -16.02 -2.24 26.78
C LYS A 89 -14.97 -2.42 25.68
N LEU A 90 -13.76 -1.88 25.84
CA LEU A 90 -12.72 -1.92 24.82
C LEU A 90 -12.22 -3.35 24.61
N ARG A 91 -12.18 -3.80 23.35
CA ARG A 91 -11.83 -5.19 22.98
C ARG A 91 -10.44 -5.59 23.46
N GLN A 92 -9.48 -4.67 23.36
CA GLN A 92 -8.08 -4.87 23.74
C GLN A 92 -7.88 -5.11 25.25
N VAL A 93 -8.81 -4.65 26.10
CA VAL A 93 -8.76 -4.90 27.55
C VAL A 93 -9.41 -6.25 27.82
N ILE A 94 -8.64 -7.23 28.29
CA ILE A 94 -9.11 -8.62 28.44
C ILE A 94 -9.44 -8.98 29.89
N SER A 95 -8.65 -8.53 30.86
CA SER A 95 -8.96 -8.68 32.28
C SER A 95 -8.45 -7.51 33.10
N ILE A 96 -9.18 -7.21 34.17
CA ILE A 96 -8.85 -6.17 35.14
C ILE A 96 -8.83 -6.81 36.53
N TYR A 97 -7.74 -6.58 37.26
CA TYR A 97 -7.56 -7.00 38.64
C TYR A 97 -7.47 -5.75 39.51
N VAL A 98 -8.30 -5.69 40.55
CA VAL A 98 -8.30 -4.58 41.50
C VAL A 98 -7.40 -4.98 42.67
N TYR A 99 -6.23 -4.36 42.79
CA TYR A 99 -5.28 -4.59 43.87
C TYR A 99 -5.44 -3.49 44.93
N CYS A 100 -6.06 -3.83 46.06
CA CYS A 100 -6.35 -2.84 47.12
C CYS A 100 -6.59 -3.47 48.49
N MET A 101 -6.26 -2.73 49.56
CA MET A 101 -6.49 -3.16 50.94
C MET A 101 -7.98 -3.32 51.30
N ASP A 102 -8.85 -2.43 50.80
CA ASP A 102 -10.29 -2.47 51.07
C ASP A 102 -11.03 -3.37 50.05
N LYS A 103 -10.94 -4.68 50.25
CA LYS A 103 -11.62 -5.68 49.40
C LYS A 103 -13.14 -5.51 49.39
N ASN A 104 -13.75 -5.32 50.55
CA ASN A 104 -15.21 -5.30 50.69
C ASN A 104 -15.84 -4.03 50.11
N GLY A 105 -15.20 -2.87 50.29
CA GLY A 105 -15.67 -1.62 49.70
C GLY A 105 -15.53 -1.57 48.18
N ASN A 106 -14.62 -2.35 47.60
CA ASN A 106 -14.41 -2.39 46.14
C ASN A 106 -15.15 -3.54 45.42
N LYS A 107 -15.51 -4.61 46.12
CA LYS A 107 -16.22 -5.75 45.53
C LYS A 107 -17.58 -5.37 44.92
N LYS A 108 -18.39 -4.57 45.62
CA LYS A 108 -19.73 -4.17 45.18
C LYS A 108 -19.77 -3.43 43.83
N TRP A 109 -18.74 -2.68 43.48
CA TRP A 109 -18.68 -2.00 42.18
C TRP A 109 -17.94 -2.84 41.13
N ALA A 110 -16.92 -3.58 41.55
CA ALA A 110 -16.16 -4.48 40.67
C ALA A 110 -17.07 -5.53 40.02
N ASP A 111 -17.98 -6.13 40.79
CA ASP A 111 -18.93 -7.16 40.32
C ASP A 111 -19.89 -6.64 39.21
N LYS A 112 -19.99 -5.32 39.00
CA LYS A 112 -20.80 -4.72 37.92
C LYS A 112 -20.14 -4.82 36.55
N TYR A 113 -18.85 -5.13 36.47
CA TYR A 113 -18.07 -5.12 35.24
C TYR A 113 -17.51 -6.50 34.94
N SER A 114 -17.99 -7.13 33.85
CA SER A 114 -17.64 -8.51 33.47
C SER A 114 -16.15 -8.77 33.22
N LYS A 115 -15.37 -7.73 32.95
CA LYS A 115 -13.91 -7.83 32.75
C LYS A 115 -13.10 -7.69 34.04
N VAL A 116 -13.72 -7.34 35.17
CA VAL A 116 -13.05 -7.33 36.47
C VAL A 116 -13.06 -8.76 37.02
N LYS A 117 -11.90 -9.41 37.07
CA LYS A 117 -11.77 -10.83 37.40
C LYS A 117 -11.67 -11.08 38.91
N ALA A 118 -10.98 -10.19 39.63
CA ALA A 118 -10.85 -10.30 41.07
C ALA A 118 -10.53 -8.96 41.74
N VAL A 119 -10.94 -8.85 43.00
CA VAL A 119 -10.45 -7.84 43.96
C VAL A 119 -9.52 -8.56 44.94
N VAL A 120 -8.25 -8.20 44.94
CA VAL A 120 -7.15 -8.92 45.59
C VAL A 120 -6.42 -7.99 46.56
N VAL A 121 -5.99 -8.54 47.69
CA VAL A 121 -5.25 -7.82 48.74
C VAL A 121 -3.78 -8.19 48.74
N GLU A 122 -3.48 -9.48 48.52
CA GLU A 122 -2.12 -10.02 48.55
C GLU A 122 -1.52 -10.19 47.15
N LEU A 123 -0.25 -9.80 46.99
CA LEU A 123 0.44 -9.85 45.70
C LEU A 123 0.63 -11.29 45.19
N ASP A 124 0.93 -12.24 46.07
CA ASP A 124 1.15 -13.64 45.66
C ASP A 124 -0.17 -14.29 45.22
N GLU A 125 -1.31 -13.91 45.81
CA GLU A 125 -2.65 -14.30 45.34
C GLU A 125 -2.94 -13.70 43.95
N LEU A 126 -2.61 -12.43 43.74
CA LEU A 126 -2.79 -11.75 42.46
C LEU A 126 -1.98 -12.44 41.36
N ILE A 127 -0.72 -12.75 41.64
CA ILE A 127 0.19 -13.45 40.74
C ILE A 127 -0.33 -14.86 40.42
N SER A 128 -0.78 -15.61 41.42
CA SER A 128 -1.34 -16.96 41.23
C SER A 128 -2.61 -16.93 40.37
N ARG A 129 -3.50 -15.96 40.58
CA ARG A 129 -4.72 -15.78 39.78
C ARG A 129 -4.41 -15.40 38.33
N ILE A 130 -3.50 -14.44 38.12
CA ILE A 130 -3.04 -14.09 36.77
C ILE A 130 -2.43 -15.33 36.10
N LYS A 131 -1.55 -16.07 36.80
CA LYS A 131 -0.99 -17.34 36.28
C LYS A 131 -2.09 -18.33 35.89
N ALA A 132 -3.09 -18.55 36.73
CA ALA A 132 -4.18 -19.49 36.46
C ALA A 132 -5.06 -19.08 35.27
N ASP A 133 -5.55 -17.83 35.26
CA ASP A 133 -6.43 -17.31 34.20
C ASP A 133 -5.75 -17.36 32.82
N TYR A 134 -4.45 -17.08 32.77
CA TYR A 134 -3.70 -17.00 31.51
C TYR A 134 -2.97 -18.28 31.12
N LYS A 135 -2.76 -19.23 32.05
CA LYS A 135 -2.41 -20.62 31.71
C LYS A 135 -3.53 -21.28 30.90
N ILE A 136 -4.79 -20.93 31.18
CA ILE A 136 -5.97 -21.36 30.42
C ILE A 136 -6.05 -20.65 29.06
N GLN A 137 -5.90 -19.32 29.00
CA GLN A 137 -6.01 -18.56 27.75
C GLN A 137 -4.86 -18.79 26.74
N LYS A 138 -3.64 -19.11 27.19
CA LYS A 138 -2.48 -19.39 26.30
C LYS A 138 -2.69 -20.62 25.41
N MET A 139 -3.38 -21.66 25.90
CA MET A 139 -3.67 -22.87 25.11
C MET A 139 -4.86 -22.66 24.15
N VAL A 140 -5.67 -21.64 24.39
CA VAL A 140 -6.84 -21.25 23.60
C VAL A 140 -6.45 -20.27 22.48
N GLU A 141 -5.45 -19.39 22.68
CA GLU A 141 -5.36 -18.16 21.88
C GLU A 141 -3.96 -17.78 21.36
N GLU A 142 -3.14 -18.72 20.86
CA GLU A 142 -2.08 -18.36 19.89
C GLU A 142 -2.71 -18.36 18.48
N PRO A 143 -3.32 -17.24 18.02
CA PRO A 143 -3.93 -17.21 16.70
C PRO A 143 -2.83 -17.39 15.67
N LEU A 144 -3.01 -18.40 14.82
CA LEU A 144 -2.23 -18.52 13.60
C LEU A 144 -2.49 -17.27 12.78
N SER A 145 -1.42 -16.67 12.26
CA SER A 145 -1.56 -15.61 11.26
C SER A 145 -1.91 -16.26 9.93
N ILE A 146 -3.21 -16.50 9.74
CA ILE A 146 -3.77 -17.08 8.53
C ILE A 146 -4.29 -15.94 7.66
N ASN A 147 -3.73 -15.82 6.46
CA ASN A 147 -4.33 -14.98 5.43
C ASN A 147 -5.32 -15.83 4.63
N PHE A 148 -6.55 -15.32 4.48
CA PHE A 148 -7.63 -15.97 3.73
C PHE A 148 -7.70 -15.43 2.31
N PHE A 149 -8.00 -16.31 1.37
CA PHE A 149 -8.33 -15.91 0.02
C PHE A 149 -9.82 -15.52 -0.01
N THR A 150 -10.19 -14.49 -0.76
CA THR A 150 -11.61 -14.13 -0.98
C THR A 150 -11.84 -13.95 -2.48
N GLY A 151 -11.71 -15.04 -3.24
CA GLY A 151 -11.94 -15.01 -4.68
C GLY A 151 -12.18 -16.40 -5.29
N ASN A 152 -13.10 -16.48 -6.26
CA ASN A 152 -13.34 -17.65 -7.10
C ASN A 152 -12.58 -17.58 -8.45
N SER A 153 -11.64 -16.65 -8.60
CA SER A 153 -10.75 -16.54 -9.75
C SER A 153 -9.39 -16.04 -9.29
N THR A 154 -8.35 -16.34 -10.07
CA THR A 154 -6.98 -15.84 -9.89
C THR A 154 -6.85 -14.31 -9.96
N ALA A 155 -7.93 -13.58 -10.26
CA ALA A 155 -7.99 -12.11 -10.19
C ALA A 155 -8.47 -11.57 -8.83
N GLY A 156 -8.98 -12.42 -7.94
CA GLY A 156 -9.41 -12.09 -6.57
C GLY A 156 -8.36 -12.43 -5.51
N ILE A 157 -7.09 -12.22 -5.81
CA ILE A 157 -6.01 -12.43 -4.84
C ILE A 157 -5.98 -11.22 -3.90
N ASP A 158 -6.15 -11.45 -2.60
CA ASP A 158 -5.80 -10.48 -1.57
C ASP A 158 -4.33 -10.10 -1.76
N GLY A 159 -4.05 -8.92 -2.34
CA GLY A 159 -2.70 -8.51 -2.74
C GLY A 159 -1.69 -8.61 -1.59
N GLN A 160 -2.15 -8.44 -0.35
CA GLN A 160 -1.33 -8.58 0.85
C GLN A 160 -0.68 -9.96 0.98
N PHE A 161 -1.37 -11.04 0.58
CA PHE A 161 -0.81 -12.39 0.61
C PHE A 161 0.41 -12.52 -0.29
N ILE A 162 0.31 -12.14 -1.57
CA ILE A 162 1.42 -12.26 -2.54
C ILE A 162 2.60 -11.37 -2.12
N PHE A 163 2.31 -10.14 -1.68
CA PHE A 163 3.35 -9.24 -1.20
C PHE A 163 4.08 -9.80 0.03
N TYR A 164 3.37 -10.46 0.95
CA TYR A 164 3.99 -11.06 2.13
C TYR A 164 4.84 -12.30 1.79
N GLN A 165 4.38 -13.12 0.84
CA GLN A 165 5.15 -14.25 0.31
C GLN A 165 6.47 -13.80 -0.31
N VAL A 166 6.42 -12.72 -1.09
CA VAL A 166 7.60 -12.10 -1.69
C VAL A 166 8.49 -11.42 -0.63
N LEU A 167 7.89 -10.87 0.44
CA LEU A 167 8.63 -10.29 1.56
C LEU A 167 9.44 -11.34 2.31
N ILE A 168 8.85 -12.48 2.66
CA ILE A 168 9.57 -13.59 3.30
C ILE A 168 10.73 -14.04 2.42
N ASP A 169 10.48 -14.30 1.13
CA ASP A 169 11.51 -14.71 0.17
C ASP A 169 12.65 -13.67 0.05
N CYS A 170 12.31 -12.38 0.06
CA CYS A 170 13.28 -11.29 0.09
C CYS A 170 14.13 -11.33 1.37
N LEU A 171 13.49 -11.45 2.54
CA LEU A 171 14.16 -11.51 3.85
C LEU A 171 15.10 -12.70 3.98
N LEU A 172 14.72 -13.88 3.47
CA LEU A 172 15.55 -15.09 3.53
C LEU A 172 16.77 -15.03 2.60
N ARG A 173 16.67 -14.29 1.49
CA ARG A 173 17.81 -14.08 0.57
C ARG A 173 18.73 -12.94 0.99
N LEU A 174 18.31 -12.10 1.94
CA LEU A 174 19.13 -11.00 2.45
C LEU A 174 20.22 -11.52 3.39
N LYS A 175 21.48 -11.24 3.05
CA LYS A 175 22.61 -11.53 3.93
C LYS A 175 22.47 -10.82 5.28
N SER A 176 22.81 -11.52 6.35
CA SER A 176 22.87 -10.98 7.70
C SER A 176 24.29 -10.59 8.07
N THR A 177 24.42 -9.48 8.79
CA THR A 177 25.68 -8.98 9.33
C THR A 177 25.76 -9.25 10.83
N GLU A 178 26.96 -9.19 11.41
CA GLU A 178 27.13 -9.27 12.87
C GLU A 178 26.44 -8.11 13.60
N LYS A 179 26.39 -6.92 12.98
CA LYS A 179 25.65 -5.76 13.53
C LYS A 179 24.16 -6.06 13.70
N ASP A 180 23.56 -6.81 12.78
CA ASP A 180 22.14 -7.21 12.89
C ASP A 180 21.93 -8.15 14.08
N LYS A 181 22.86 -9.09 14.31
CA LYS A 181 22.80 -9.99 15.47
C LYS A 181 22.98 -9.22 16.78
N GLU A 182 23.92 -8.29 16.84
CA GLU A 182 24.13 -7.44 18.02
C GLU A 182 22.90 -6.57 18.32
N GLU A 183 22.27 -6.01 17.28
CA GLU A 183 21.03 -5.25 17.40
C GLU A 183 19.88 -6.12 17.93
N LEU A 184 19.75 -7.36 17.44
CA LEU A 184 18.78 -8.33 17.97
C LEU A 184 19.01 -8.59 19.47
N ILE A 185 20.24 -8.92 19.86
CA ILE A 185 20.59 -9.19 21.26
C ILE A 185 20.31 -7.97 22.13
N HIS A 186 20.68 -6.78 21.69
CA HIS A 186 20.43 -5.54 22.42
C HIS A 186 18.93 -5.29 22.61
N ARG A 187 18.13 -5.47 21.55
CA ARG A 187 16.67 -5.36 21.61
C ARG A 187 16.07 -6.39 22.56
N CYS A 188 16.47 -7.64 22.48
CA CYS A 188 16.01 -8.69 23.40
C CYS A 188 16.38 -8.33 24.84
N LYS A 189 17.63 -7.92 25.13
CA LYS A 189 18.02 -7.50 26.49
C LYS A 189 17.16 -6.35 27.03
N LYS A 190 16.84 -5.38 26.19
CA LYS A 190 15.95 -4.27 26.56
C LYS A 190 14.51 -4.74 26.77
N GLN A 191 14.02 -5.65 25.91
CA GLN A 191 12.69 -6.23 26.03
C GLN A 191 12.51 -7.04 27.32
N TYR A 192 13.55 -7.79 27.71
CA TYR A 192 13.55 -8.65 28.90
C TYR A 192 14.22 -7.96 30.11
N GLU A 193 14.30 -6.63 30.12
CA GLU A 193 14.87 -5.90 31.25
C GLU A 193 14.10 -6.22 32.54
N GLY A 194 14.83 -6.69 33.57
CA GLY A 194 14.25 -7.14 34.83
C GLY A 194 13.74 -8.60 34.86
N ASN A 195 13.84 -9.36 33.77
CA ASN A 195 13.63 -10.81 33.76
C ASN A 195 14.99 -11.54 33.71
N SER A 196 15.52 -11.92 34.88
CA SER A 196 16.86 -12.53 35.00
C SER A 196 16.99 -13.85 34.24
N MET A 197 15.93 -14.65 34.18
CA MET A 197 15.92 -15.94 33.49
C MET A 197 16.06 -15.75 31.97
N GLU A 198 15.25 -14.88 31.37
CA GLU A 198 15.34 -14.63 29.93
C GLU A 198 16.61 -13.86 29.55
N LEU A 199 17.09 -12.96 30.40
CA LEU A 199 18.39 -12.32 30.20
C LEU A 199 19.55 -13.35 30.20
N SER A 200 19.46 -14.38 31.05
CA SER A 200 20.39 -15.51 31.02
C SER A 200 20.29 -16.28 29.69
N ASN A 201 19.08 -16.61 29.24
CA ASN A 201 18.86 -17.27 27.95
C ASN A 201 19.39 -16.44 26.76
N VAL A 202 19.22 -15.11 26.77
CA VAL A 202 19.75 -14.22 25.73
C VAL A 202 21.28 -14.21 25.74
N ASN A 203 21.91 -14.24 26.92
CA ASN A 203 23.37 -14.31 27.03
C ASN A 203 23.91 -15.68 26.59
N ASP A 204 23.26 -16.77 27.00
CA ASP A 204 23.58 -18.13 26.56
C ASP A 204 23.46 -18.25 25.03
N PHE A 205 22.35 -17.77 24.46
CA PHE A 205 22.18 -17.73 23.02
C PHE A 205 23.29 -16.96 22.30
N LYS A 206 23.70 -15.79 22.84
CA LYS A 206 24.80 -15.00 22.26
C LYS A 206 26.11 -15.80 22.18
N THR A 207 26.40 -16.67 23.15
CA THR A 207 27.68 -17.38 23.25
C THR A 207 27.64 -18.77 22.64
N THR A 208 26.51 -19.47 22.68
CA THR A 208 26.40 -20.90 22.33
C THR A 208 25.60 -21.18 21.08
N TYR A 209 24.93 -20.19 20.47
CA TYR A 209 24.20 -20.39 19.22
C TYR A 209 25.13 -20.85 18.09
N SER A 210 24.72 -21.92 17.41
CA SER A 210 25.30 -22.37 16.16
C SER A 210 24.19 -22.64 15.15
N SER A 211 24.48 -22.47 13.87
CA SER A 211 23.49 -22.72 12.81
C SER A 211 23.02 -24.17 12.72
N SER A 212 23.78 -25.12 13.30
CA SER A 212 23.39 -26.52 13.48
C SER A 212 22.43 -26.77 14.66
N LYS A 213 22.21 -25.78 15.53
CA LYS A 213 21.30 -25.86 16.69
C LYS A 213 20.08 -24.94 16.57
N ALA A 214 19.77 -24.42 15.38
CA ALA A 214 18.67 -23.50 15.15
C ALA A 214 17.30 -24.09 15.54
N LEU A 215 16.96 -25.32 15.13
CA LEU A 215 15.70 -25.97 15.54
C LEU A 215 15.64 -26.23 17.04
N TRP A 216 16.76 -26.63 17.64
CA TRP A 216 16.86 -26.82 19.09
C TRP A 216 16.59 -25.52 19.85
N TRP A 217 17.16 -24.40 19.40
CA TRP A 217 16.89 -23.08 19.98
C TRP A 217 15.47 -22.59 19.74
N TYR A 218 14.91 -22.91 18.58
CA TYR A 218 13.52 -22.60 18.27
C TYR A 218 12.54 -23.37 19.15
N THR A 219 12.80 -24.63 19.45
CA THR A 219 11.92 -25.48 20.26
C THR A 219 12.19 -25.36 21.76
N ARG A 220 13.38 -24.89 22.16
CA ARG A 220 13.72 -24.62 23.56
C ARG A 220 12.85 -23.49 24.12
N GLU A 221 12.41 -23.68 25.36
CA GLU A 221 11.73 -22.65 26.13
C GLU A 221 12.69 -21.49 26.46
N SER A 222 12.73 -20.52 25.56
CA SER A 222 13.60 -19.34 25.63
C SER A 222 12.99 -18.18 24.86
N PHE A 223 13.52 -16.98 25.07
CA PHE A 223 13.16 -15.79 24.31
C PHE A 223 13.09 -16.00 22.79
N PHE A 224 13.87 -16.94 22.22
CA PHE A 224 13.98 -17.13 20.79
C PHE A 224 12.63 -17.47 20.15
N TYR A 225 11.99 -18.56 20.59
CA TYR A 225 10.66 -18.97 20.13
C TYR A 225 9.63 -17.85 20.32
N LYS A 226 9.63 -17.28 21.52
CA LYS A 226 8.64 -16.30 21.99
C LYS A 226 8.68 -15.02 21.17
N THR A 227 9.87 -14.46 21.02
CA THR A 227 10.11 -13.20 20.31
C THR A 227 9.84 -13.37 18.82
N LEU A 228 10.31 -14.48 18.22
CA LEU A 228 10.13 -14.74 16.81
C LEU A 228 8.66 -14.96 16.44
N ASN A 229 7.94 -15.82 17.15
CA ASN A 229 6.53 -16.07 16.85
C ASN A 229 5.65 -14.84 17.16
N ALA A 230 6.00 -14.04 18.17
CA ALA A 230 5.35 -12.76 18.39
C ALA A 230 5.56 -11.81 17.20
N ALA A 231 6.79 -11.67 16.71
CA ALA A 231 7.13 -10.83 15.56
C ALA A 231 6.37 -11.25 14.29
N LEU A 232 6.30 -12.55 14.02
CA LEU A 232 5.56 -13.10 12.88
C LEU A 232 4.05 -12.80 13.00
N ARG A 233 3.49 -12.95 14.20
CA ARG A 233 2.06 -12.69 14.46
C ARG A 233 1.68 -11.22 14.35
N THR A 234 2.52 -10.33 14.85
CA THR A 234 2.29 -8.88 14.76
C THR A 234 2.79 -8.27 13.46
N GLN A 235 3.35 -9.08 12.55
CA GLN A 235 4.02 -8.65 11.33
C GLN A 235 5.06 -7.55 11.60
N ASP A 236 5.84 -7.68 12.68
CA ASP A 236 6.97 -6.78 12.94
C ASP A 236 8.11 -7.11 11.98
N ILE A 237 8.05 -6.49 10.80
CA ILE A 237 8.98 -6.71 9.69
C ILE A 237 10.43 -6.46 10.13
N HIS A 238 10.66 -5.49 11.01
CA HIS A 238 12.02 -5.17 11.43
C HIS A 238 12.58 -6.23 12.36
N LEU A 239 11.78 -6.75 13.29
CA LEU A 239 12.20 -7.85 14.14
C LEU A 239 12.37 -9.15 13.34
N ILE A 240 11.49 -9.44 12.38
CA ILE A 240 11.67 -10.56 11.43
C ILE A 240 12.96 -10.40 10.63
N PHE A 241 13.26 -9.18 10.17
CA PHE A 241 14.54 -8.87 9.50
C PHE A 241 15.73 -9.20 10.40
N LEU A 242 15.71 -8.86 11.68
CA LEU A 242 16.80 -9.22 12.60
C LEU A 242 16.92 -10.73 12.83
N PHE A 243 15.80 -11.46 12.79
CA PHE A 243 15.77 -12.93 12.89
C PHE A 243 16.13 -13.67 11.59
N ARG A 244 16.23 -12.99 10.44
CA ARG A 244 16.29 -13.63 9.11
C ARG A 244 17.38 -14.70 8.94
N ALA A 245 18.56 -14.49 9.52
CA ALA A 245 19.65 -15.47 9.48
C ALA A 245 19.26 -16.78 10.18
N PHE A 246 18.65 -16.65 11.34
CA PHE A 246 18.22 -17.78 12.16
C PHE A 246 17.03 -18.50 11.54
N ILE A 247 16.11 -17.77 10.91
CA ILE A 247 15.02 -18.36 10.11
C ILE A 247 15.59 -19.14 8.91
N SER A 248 16.63 -18.62 8.25
CA SER A 248 17.32 -19.33 7.17
C SER A 248 18.04 -20.60 7.67
N ASP A 249 18.65 -20.55 8.86
CA ASP A 249 19.23 -21.73 9.50
C ASP A 249 18.16 -22.79 9.82
N ILE A 250 17.00 -22.38 10.33
CA ILE A 250 15.85 -23.28 10.54
C ILE A 250 15.41 -23.91 9.22
N GLN A 251 15.26 -23.10 8.15
CA GLN A 251 14.88 -23.61 6.83
C GLN A 251 15.87 -24.66 6.31
N ARG A 252 17.16 -24.43 6.50
CA ARG A 252 18.21 -25.38 6.11
C ARG A 252 18.10 -26.68 6.89
N GLN A 253 17.95 -26.63 8.22
CA GLN A 253 17.77 -27.85 9.01
C GLN A 253 16.47 -28.60 8.65
N LEU A 254 15.38 -27.89 8.38
CA LEU A 254 14.15 -28.51 7.90
C LEU A 254 14.34 -29.20 6.54
N ASN A 255 15.19 -28.67 5.66
CA ASN A 255 15.54 -29.36 4.41
C ASN A 255 16.37 -30.62 4.70
N ASP A 256 17.35 -30.53 5.60
CA ASP A 256 18.24 -31.64 5.96
C ASP A 256 17.45 -32.80 6.59
N GLU A 257 16.46 -32.49 7.43
CA GLU A 257 15.57 -33.45 8.09
C GLU A 257 14.31 -33.82 7.25
N SER A 258 14.19 -33.29 6.03
CA SER A 258 12.99 -33.49 5.21
C SER A 258 12.78 -34.95 4.84
N THR A 259 11.55 -35.43 5.03
CA THR A 259 11.18 -36.80 4.61
C THR A 259 10.74 -36.82 3.15
N LYS A 260 10.93 -37.96 2.47
CA LYS A 260 10.35 -38.23 1.14
C LYS A 260 8.95 -38.87 1.22
N GLN A 261 8.53 -39.25 2.42
CA GLN A 261 7.24 -39.88 2.66
C GLN A 261 6.17 -38.83 2.92
N ARG A 262 4.95 -39.12 2.47
CA ARG A 262 3.77 -38.32 2.79
C ARG A 262 3.49 -38.44 4.29
N LEU A 263 3.25 -37.31 4.94
CA LEU A 263 2.91 -37.25 6.36
C LEU A 263 1.45 -36.83 6.55
N HIS A 264 0.78 -37.49 7.48
CA HIS A 264 -0.52 -37.08 8.00
C HIS A 264 -0.29 -36.53 9.41
N VAL A 265 -0.62 -35.25 9.62
CA VAL A 265 -0.32 -34.54 10.87
C VAL A 265 -1.52 -33.76 11.38
N TYR A 266 -1.48 -33.47 12.67
CA TYR A 266 -2.58 -32.93 13.44
C TYR A 266 -2.14 -31.76 14.30
N ARG A 267 -3.00 -30.76 14.45
CA ARG A 267 -2.83 -29.67 15.43
C ARG A 267 -4.18 -29.23 15.94
N SER A 268 -4.33 -29.17 17.25
CA SER A 268 -5.54 -28.65 17.87
C SER A 268 -5.33 -27.22 18.38
N GLN A 269 -6.39 -26.43 18.39
CA GLN A 269 -6.42 -25.11 19.04
C GLN A 269 -7.86 -24.63 19.19
N MET A 270 -8.07 -23.56 19.95
CA MET A 270 -9.34 -22.83 19.92
C MET A 270 -9.23 -21.67 18.91
N ILE A 271 -10.36 -21.33 18.28
CA ILE A 271 -10.48 -20.14 17.44
C ILE A 271 -11.80 -19.41 17.74
N SER A 272 -11.89 -18.13 17.42
CA SER A 272 -13.15 -17.41 17.62
C SER A 272 -14.23 -17.94 16.67
N SER A 273 -15.49 -17.82 17.10
CA SER A 273 -16.64 -18.18 16.26
C SER A 273 -16.65 -17.45 14.91
N ASP A 274 -16.13 -16.21 14.84
CA ASP A 274 -16.08 -15.43 13.60
C ASP A 274 -14.93 -15.85 12.67
N GLU A 275 -13.77 -16.23 13.22
CA GLU A 275 -12.70 -16.86 12.45
C GLU A 275 -13.17 -18.20 11.87
N LEU A 276 -13.90 -19.01 12.66
CA LEU A 276 -14.47 -20.26 12.17
C LEU A 276 -15.49 -20.03 11.04
N LYS A 277 -16.36 -19.02 11.16
CA LYS A 277 -17.28 -18.64 10.08
C LYS A 277 -16.54 -18.22 8.81
N THR A 278 -15.43 -17.50 8.97
CA THR A 278 -14.58 -17.06 7.84
C THR A 278 -13.92 -18.26 7.18
N LEU A 279 -13.32 -19.16 7.96
CA LEU A 279 -12.76 -20.44 7.49
C LEU A 279 -13.80 -21.27 6.72
N LYS A 280 -15.03 -21.38 7.24
CA LYS A 280 -16.13 -22.09 6.56
C LYS A 280 -16.46 -21.50 5.19
N LYS A 281 -16.44 -20.17 5.05
CA LYS A 281 -16.67 -19.49 3.76
C LYS A 281 -15.53 -19.71 2.76
N SER A 282 -14.33 -20.00 3.24
CA SER A 282 -13.12 -20.19 2.42
C SER A 282 -12.85 -21.66 2.06
N CYS A 283 -13.78 -22.58 2.31
CA CYS A 283 -13.61 -23.98 1.89
C CYS A 283 -13.42 -24.09 0.37
N GLY A 284 -12.42 -24.86 -0.04
CA GLY A 284 -11.98 -25.02 -1.43
C GLY A 284 -10.84 -24.08 -1.85
N GLN A 285 -10.57 -23.02 -1.08
CA GLN A 285 -9.55 -22.01 -1.37
C GLN A 285 -8.19 -22.36 -0.77
N LEU A 286 -7.15 -21.62 -1.19
CA LEU A 286 -5.85 -21.66 -0.55
C LEU A 286 -5.86 -20.83 0.74
N ILE A 287 -4.95 -21.13 1.66
CA ILE A 287 -4.65 -20.35 2.86
C ILE A 287 -3.13 -20.34 3.06
N SER A 288 -2.61 -19.27 3.66
CA SER A 288 -1.19 -19.15 4.00
C SER A 288 -1.02 -19.00 5.49
N VAL A 289 -0.13 -19.80 6.07
CA VAL A 289 0.26 -19.67 7.47
C VAL A 289 1.57 -18.88 7.51
N ASN A 290 1.49 -17.62 7.96
CA ASN A 290 2.63 -16.70 7.95
C ASN A 290 3.55 -16.83 9.19
N SER A 291 3.32 -17.85 10.00
CA SER A 291 4.19 -18.27 11.10
C SER A 291 4.70 -19.69 10.82
N PHE A 292 5.67 -20.15 11.60
CA PHE A 292 5.95 -21.58 11.65
C PHE A 292 4.71 -22.33 12.13
N PHE A 293 4.45 -23.49 11.53
CA PHE A 293 3.27 -24.28 11.86
C PHE A 293 3.70 -25.58 12.51
N SER A 294 3.60 -25.63 13.83
CA SER A 294 3.95 -26.82 14.62
C SER A 294 2.76 -27.77 14.69
N THR A 295 2.99 -29.04 14.39
CA THR A 295 1.98 -30.10 14.30
C THR A 295 2.53 -31.39 14.89
N SER A 296 1.70 -32.42 15.06
CA SER A 296 2.13 -33.73 15.53
C SER A 296 1.64 -34.84 14.61
N THR A 297 2.44 -35.89 14.44
CA THR A 297 2.00 -37.13 13.77
C THR A 297 1.00 -37.94 14.63
N GLU A 298 0.89 -37.62 15.93
CA GLU A 298 0.04 -38.33 16.88
C GLU A 298 -1.26 -37.56 17.16
N TYR A 299 -2.39 -38.14 16.74
CA TYR A 299 -3.72 -37.55 16.91
C TYR A 299 -4.07 -37.23 18.39
N GLN A 300 -3.85 -38.19 19.29
CA GLN A 300 -4.16 -38.03 20.73
C GLN A 300 -3.28 -36.96 21.38
N LYS A 301 -2.02 -36.89 20.96
CA LYS A 301 -1.10 -35.87 21.44
C LYS A 301 -1.51 -34.48 20.96
N ALA A 302 -1.89 -34.34 19.70
CA ALA A 302 -2.46 -33.11 19.19
C ALA A 302 -3.70 -32.66 19.98
N LEU A 303 -4.61 -33.58 20.31
CA LEU A 303 -5.78 -33.27 21.15
C LEU A 303 -5.45 -32.91 22.59
N SER A 304 -4.36 -33.43 23.16
CA SER A 304 -3.96 -33.08 24.54
C SER A 304 -3.63 -31.59 24.72
N PHE A 305 -3.35 -30.88 23.63
CA PHE A 305 -3.16 -29.42 23.62
C PHE A 305 -4.47 -28.62 23.61
N LEU A 306 -5.62 -29.27 23.41
CA LEU A 306 -6.95 -28.65 23.38
C LEU A 306 -7.49 -28.50 24.82
N ASN A 307 -7.40 -27.31 25.40
CA ASN A 307 -7.89 -27.05 26.75
C ASN A 307 -9.29 -26.42 26.71
N VAL A 308 -10.34 -27.25 26.83
CA VAL A 308 -11.74 -26.79 26.84
C VAL A 308 -12.10 -26.30 28.25
N SER A 309 -12.13 -24.99 28.47
CA SER A 309 -12.64 -24.41 29.70
C SER A 309 -14.16 -24.16 29.63
N ASN A 310 -14.83 -24.19 30.79
CA ASN A 310 -16.30 -24.03 30.92
C ASN A 310 -16.84 -22.63 30.56
N ASP A 311 -15.98 -21.67 30.19
CA ASP A 311 -16.33 -20.24 30.05
C ASP A 311 -16.03 -19.71 28.62
N THR A 312 -16.29 -20.54 27.60
CA THR A 312 -15.90 -20.31 26.19
C THR A 312 -17.05 -19.91 25.28
N ASN A 313 -17.97 -19.04 25.73
CA ASN A 313 -19.17 -18.65 24.96
C ASN A 313 -18.91 -18.06 23.55
N ASN A 314 -17.67 -17.71 23.18
CA ASN A 314 -17.31 -17.13 21.88
C ASN A 314 -16.20 -17.89 21.12
N PHE A 315 -15.71 -19.03 21.63
CA PHE A 315 -14.61 -19.78 21.03
C PHE A 315 -15.02 -21.22 20.72
N GLU A 316 -14.48 -21.73 19.62
CA GLU A 316 -14.79 -23.05 19.09
C GLU A 316 -13.51 -23.90 19.08
N PRO A 317 -13.56 -25.13 19.61
CA PRO A 317 -12.45 -26.08 19.52
C PRO A 317 -12.31 -26.59 18.08
N ILE A 318 -11.09 -26.54 17.56
CA ILE A 318 -10.77 -27.04 16.23
C ILE A 318 -9.58 -28.00 16.25
N LEU A 319 -9.57 -28.88 15.25
CA LEU A 319 -8.45 -29.76 14.93
C LEU A 319 -8.13 -29.64 13.44
N PHE A 320 -6.93 -29.20 13.13
CA PHE A 320 -6.38 -29.30 11.79
C PHE A 320 -5.93 -30.73 11.52
N GLU A 321 -6.37 -31.28 10.40
CA GLU A 321 -5.93 -32.55 9.84
C GLU A 321 -5.29 -32.25 8.48
N ILE A 322 -3.99 -32.50 8.37
CA ILE A 322 -3.17 -32.03 7.27
C ILE A 322 -2.58 -33.22 6.53
N ASP A 323 -2.84 -33.30 5.23
CA ASP A 323 -2.12 -34.18 4.31
C ASP A 323 -0.95 -33.42 3.68
N ALA A 324 0.29 -33.83 4.00
CA ALA A 324 1.50 -33.15 3.58
C ALA A 324 2.37 -34.06 2.70
N ASP A 325 2.40 -33.78 1.40
CA ASP A 325 3.25 -34.49 0.43
C ASP A 325 4.50 -33.66 0.09
N PRO A 326 5.70 -34.13 0.43
CA PRO A 326 6.94 -33.38 0.21
C PRO A 326 7.37 -33.33 -1.26
N LYS A 327 6.84 -34.20 -2.15
CA LYS A 327 7.36 -34.39 -3.52
C LYS A 327 7.40 -33.13 -4.37
N ASN A 328 6.47 -32.20 -4.16
CA ASN A 328 6.32 -30.99 -4.97
C ASN A 328 6.74 -29.71 -4.23
N ILE A 329 7.32 -29.83 -3.03
CA ILE A 329 7.68 -28.70 -2.17
C ILE A 329 9.15 -28.37 -2.36
N THR A 330 9.46 -27.19 -2.90
CA THR A 330 10.85 -26.81 -3.25
C THR A 330 11.40 -25.65 -2.44
N SER A 331 10.55 -24.76 -1.92
CA SER A 331 10.97 -23.52 -1.26
C SER A 331 10.73 -23.52 0.25
N LYS A 332 9.67 -24.19 0.72
CA LYS A 332 9.21 -24.14 2.11
C LYS A 332 9.13 -25.53 2.72
N PRO A 333 10.26 -26.05 3.22
CA PRO A 333 10.32 -27.41 3.75
C PRO A 333 9.46 -27.57 4.99
N PHE A 334 9.14 -28.83 5.28
CA PHE A 334 8.62 -29.28 6.55
C PHE A 334 9.30 -30.60 6.89
N ALA A 335 9.48 -30.87 8.18
CA ALA A 335 10.16 -32.07 8.64
C ALA A 335 9.63 -32.50 10.00
N ASP A 336 9.79 -33.79 10.29
CA ASP A 336 9.72 -34.31 11.66
C ASP A 336 11.01 -33.90 12.36
N ILE A 337 10.89 -33.08 13.40
CA ILE A 337 12.04 -32.46 14.05
C ILE A 337 12.38 -33.11 15.40
N ARG A 338 11.84 -34.30 15.70
CA ARG A 338 12.11 -35.02 16.97
C ARG A 338 13.60 -35.13 17.30
N ALA A 339 14.44 -35.42 16.30
CA ALA A 339 15.87 -35.61 16.50
C ALA A 339 16.62 -34.31 16.87
N CYS A 340 16.07 -33.15 16.49
CA CYS A 340 16.70 -31.84 16.64
C CYS A 340 15.96 -30.91 17.61
N SER A 341 14.77 -31.31 18.08
CA SER A 341 13.95 -30.55 19.02
C SER A 341 14.49 -30.65 20.44
N TYR A 342 14.27 -29.60 21.23
CA TYR A 342 14.46 -29.61 22.67
C TYR A 342 13.49 -30.59 23.36
N PHE A 343 12.29 -30.74 22.81
CA PHE A 343 11.25 -31.64 23.31
C PHE A 343 11.13 -32.87 22.40
N GLN A 344 12.09 -33.79 22.54
CA GLN A 344 12.21 -34.97 21.66
C GLN A 344 10.97 -35.88 21.68
N ASP A 345 10.24 -35.90 22.80
CA ASP A 345 9.06 -36.73 22.95
C ASP A 345 7.85 -36.19 22.18
N GLU A 346 7.83 -34.94 21.71
CA GLU A 346 6.61 -34.28 21.20
C GLU A 346 6.12 -34.76 19.83
N SER A 347 6.87 -35.61 19.13
CA SER A 347 6.53 -36.07 17.78
C SER A 347 6.20 -34.89 16.85
N GLU A 348 6.95 -33.80 17.01
CA GLU A 348 6.72 -32.52 16.37
C GLU A 348 7.11 -32.56 14.89
N VAL A 349 6.16 -32.17 14.02
CA VAL A 349 6.40 -31.87 12.62
C VAL A 349 6.23 -30.36 12.43
N LEU A 350 7.27 -29.69 11.96
CA LEU A 350 7.31 -28.25 11.81
C LEU A 350 7.29 -27.86 10.34
N PHE A 351 6.31 -27.05 9.94
CA PHE A 351 6.28 -26.43 8.60
C PHE A 351 6.93 -25.05 8.62
N MET A 352 7.70 -24.77 7.57
CA MET A 352 8.30 -23.46 7.34
C MET A 352 7.23 -22.36 7.24
N LEU A 353 7.56 -21.18 7.76
CA LEU A 353 6.68 -20.02 7.66
C LEU A 353 6.37 -19.65 6.20
N GLY A 354 5.13 -19.21 5.98
CA GLY A 354 4.57 -18.93 4.66
C GLY A 354 4.08 -20.17 3.92
N SER A 355 4.04 -21.35 4.54
CA SER A 355 3.50 -22.57 3.94
C SER A 355 2.04 -22.36 3.50
N ILE A 356 1.71 -22.91 2.34
CA ILE A 356 0.41 -22.74 1.70
C ILE A 356 -0.35 -24.05 1.81
N PHE A 357 -1.62 -23.98 2.18
CA PHE A 357 -2.50 -25.13 2.29
C PHE A 357 -3.77 -24.90 1.48
N ARG A 358 -4.30 -25.95 0.87
CA ARG A 358 -5.66 -25.95 0.35
C ARG A 358 -6.61 -26.39 1.45
N LEU A 359 -7.61 -25.56 1.74
CA LEU A 359 -8.66 -25.90 2.69
C LEU A 359 -9.69 -26.80 2.01
N ASN A 360 -9.77 -28.07 2.42
CA ASN A 360 -10.60 -29.07 1.73
C ASN A 360 -12.03 -29.10 2.27
N SER A 361 -12.18 -29.22 3.59
CA SER A 361 -13.49 -29.33 4.24
C SER A 361 -13.42 -29.00 5.73
N ILE A 362 -14.53 -28.52 6.29
CA ILE A 362 -14.67 -28.30 7.72
C ILE A 362 -15.92 -29.04 8.21
N ASN A 363 -15.72 -30.07 9.02
CA ASN A 363 -16.79 -30.93 9.51
C ASN A 363 -16.71 -31.06 11.04
N ARG A 364 -17.81 -31.41 11.69
CA ARG A 364 -17.79 -31.70 13.13
C ARG A 364 -17.30 -33.14 13.35
N SER A 365 -16.54 -33.38 14.42
CA SER A 365 -16.09 -34.72 14.81
C SER A 365 -17.28 -35.64 15.13
N SER A 366 -17.06 -36.96 15.08
CA SER A 366 -18.11 -37.96 15.32
C SER A 366 -18.73 -37.90 16.72
N ASP A 367 -17.98 -37.41 17.71
CA ASP A 367 -18.42 -37.17 19.09
C ASP A 367 -19.02 -35.76 19.29
N GLY A 368 -19.02 -34.92 18.25
CA GLY A 368 -19.54 -33.55 18.29
C GLY A 368 -18.67 -32.55 19.05
N GLN A 369 -17.51 -32.94 19.57
CA GLN A 369 -16.74 -32.11 20.50
C GLN A 369 -15.83 -31.08 19.80
N VAL A 370 -15.37 -31.35 18.58
CA VAL A 370 -14.36 -30.52 17.88
C VAL A 370 -14.73 -30.34 16.41
N TRP A 371 -14.41 -29.20 15.81
CA TRP A 371 -14.46 -29.03 14.35
C TRP A 371 -13.16 -29.51 13.70
N ILE A 372 -13.25 -30.48 12.80
CA ILE A 372 -12.14 -30.99 12.01
C ILE A 372 -12.00 -30.18 10.73
N ILE A 373 -10.85 -29.52 10.59
CA ILE A 373 -10.46 -28.73 9.42
C ILE A 373 -9.46 -29.55 8.61
N LYS A 374 -9.92 -30.13 7.50
CA LYS A 374 -9.07 -30.91 6.60
C LYS A 374 -8.39 -29.99 5.59
N MET A 375 -7.07 -30.13 5.45
CA MET A 375 -6.29 -29.38 4.49
C MET A 375 -5.19 -30.22 3.85
N THR A 376 -4.71 -29.78 2.69
CA THR A 376 -3.60 -30.41 1.98
C THR A 376 -2.52 -29.38 1.74
N LEU A 377 -1.26 -29.73 2.02
CA LEU A 377 -0.12 -28.88 1.70
C LEU A 377 -0.05 -28.62 0.19
N TYR A 378 0.12 -27.35 -0.19
CA TYR A 378 0.07 -26.91 -1.58
C TYR A 378 1.39 -26.27 -1.99
N SER A 379 1.86 -26.55 -3.21
CA SER A 379 3.12 -26.01 -3.73
C SER A 379 2.95 -24.65 -4.38
N GLU A 380 3.93 -23.77 -4.17
CA GLU A 380 4.05 -22.47 -4.88
C GLU A 380 4.33 -22.62 -6.38
N ASN A 381 4.75 -23.81 -6.83
CA ASN A 381 5.12 -24.08 -8.22
C ASN A 381 3.94 -24.51 -9.11
N GLU A 382 2.75 -24.62 -8.54
CA GLU A 382 1.52 -24.87 -9.30
C GLU A 382 1.19 -23.65 -10.19
N HIS A 383 0.65 -23.92 -11.38
CA HIS A 383 0.58 -22.99 -12.52
C HIS A 383 0.03 -21.60 -12.16
N ASP A 384 -0.99 -21.54 -11.30
CA ASP A 384 -1.72 -20.31 -10.97
C ASP A 384 -0.96 -19.36 -10.05
N LEU A 385 -0.14 -19.88 -9.12
CA LEU A 385 0.63 -19.06 -8.17
C LEU A 385 2.01 -18.71 -8.74
N LYS A 386 2.60 -19.64 -9.48
CA LYS A 386 3.95 -19.54 -10.03
C LYS A 386 4.09 -18.32 -10.95
N GLN A 387 3.13 -18.07 -11.83
CA GLN A 387 3.20 -16.94 -12.77
C GLN A 387 3.19 -15.58 -12.05
N VAL A 388 2.33 -15.42 -11.05
CA VAL A 388 2.21 -14.19 -10.26
C VAL A 388 3.48 -13.95 -9.44
N LEU A 389 3.99 -14.98 -8.76
CA LEU A 389 5.23 -14.88 -7.98
C LEU A 389 6.44 -14.61 -8.89
N MET A 390 6.53 -15.25 -10.06
CA MET A 390 7.60 -14.98 -11.03
C MET A 390 7.55 -13.54 -11.54
N TYR A 391 6.37 -13.04 -11.91
CA TYR A 391 6.20 -11.66 -12.34
C TYR A 391 6.61 -10.67 -11.24
N MET A 392 6.15 -10.89 -10.00
CA MET A 392 6.48 -10.03 -8.86
C MET A 392 7.98 -10.05 -8.53
N LYS A 393 8.63 -11.21 -8.61
CA LYS A 393 10.09 -11.34 -8.44
C LYS A 393 10.86 -10.66 -9.58
N GLN A 394 10.38 -10.73 -10.83
CA GLN A 394 10.98 -10.01 -11.97
C GLN A 394 10.90 -8.49 -11.80
N GLN A 395 9.78 -7.97 -11.28
CA GLN A 395 9.60 -6.54 -10.98
C GLN A 395 10.55 -6.02 -9.88
N LEU A 396 11.13 -6.91 -9.06
CA LEU A 396 12.14 -6.56 -8.05
C LEU A 396 13.59 -6.59 -8.59
N GLY A 397 13.79 -7.09 -9.82
CA GLY A 397 15.10 -7.22 -10.48
C GLY A 397 15.80 -8.56 -10.19
N SER A 398 16.76 -8.93 -11.04
CA SER A 398 17.48 -10.22 -10.99
C SER A 398 18.83 -10.18 -10.26
N GLY A 399 19.11 -9.13 -9.49
CA GLY A 399 20.36 -8.97 -8.73
C GLY A 399 20.33 -9.64 -7.35
N GLU A 400 21.47 -9.61 -6.65
CA GLU A 400 21.56 -10.04 -5.25
C GLU A 400 20.60 -9.20 -4.37
N THR A 401 19.82 -9.88 -3.54
CA THR A 401 18.86 -9.20 -2.65
C THR A 401 19.60 -8.30 -1.67
N ASN A 402 19.21 -7.04 -1.60
CA ASN A 402 19.82 -6.03 -0.74
C ASN A 402 18.77 -5.12 -0.09
N LEU A 403 19.21 -4.28 0.85
CA LEU A 403 18.31 -3.39 1.63
C LEU A 403 17.49 -2.44 0.75
N ARG A 404 17.99 -2.08 -0.44
CA ARG A 404 17.25 -1.24 -1.40
C ARG A 404 16.04 -1.98 -1.97
N ILE A 405 16.19 -3.26 -2.30
CA ILE A 405 15.07 -4.10 -2.79
C ILE A 405 14.02 -4.27 -1.69
N LEU A 406 14.44 -4.51 -0.44
CA LEU A 406 13.55 -4.56 0.70
C LEU A 406 12.77 -3.25 0.88
N GLY A 407 13.46 -2.10 0.83
CA GLY A 407 12.83 -0.78 0.91
C GLY A 407 11.78 -0.57 -0.18
N LYS A 408 12.09 -0.90 -1.44
CA LYS A 408 11.13 -0.80 -2.55
C LYS A 408 9.93 -1.72 -2.39
N LEU A 409 10.13 -2.93 -1.89
CA LEU A 409 9.03 -3.85 -1.61
C LEU A 409 8.11 -3.28 -0.52
N LEU A 410 8.69 -2.72 0.55
CA LEU A 410 7.93 -2.08 1.63
C LEU A 410 7.16 -0.84 1.16
N MET A 411 7.71 -0.04 0.24
CA MET A 411 6.98 1.04 -0.41
C MET A 411 5.75 0.53 -1.16
N LYS A 412 5.89 -0.55 -1.94
CA LYS A 412 4.74 -1.17 -2.65
C LYS A 412 3.68 -1.71 -1.69
N MET A 413 4.08 -2.13 -0.50
CA MET A 413 3.18 -2.54 0.59
C MET A 413 2.59 -1.37 1.38
N GLY A 414 2.92 -0.11 1.04
CA GLY A 414 2.47 1.09 1.74
C GLY A 414 3.19 1.37 3.07
N ASN A 415 4.26 0.65 3.39
CA ASN A 415 4.99 0.78 4.64
C ASN A 415 6.19 1.75 4.50
N PHE A 416 5.88 3.01 4.24
CA PHE A 416 6.86 4.05 3.87
C PHE A 416 7.88 4.34 4.98
N GLY A 417 7.45 4.33 6.25
CA GLY A 417 8.36 4.61 7.37
C GLY A 417 9.46 3.56 7.52
N GLN A 418 9.14 2.28 7.38
CA GLN A 418 10.16 1.22 7.39
C GLN A 418 10.99 1.21 6.11
N ALA A 419 10.40 1.50 4.95
CA ALA A 419 11.16 1.64 3.70
C ALA A 419 12.24 2.73 3.82
N GLU A 420 11.88 3.91 4.32
CA GLU A 420 12.80 5.02 4.59
C GLU A 420 13.90 4.62 5.58
N GLN A 421 13.56 3.89 6.65
CA GLN A 421 14.53 3.38 7.62
C GLN A 421 15.59 2.49 6.95
N TYR A 422 15.18 1.58 6.05
CA TYR A 422 16.11 0.68 5.36
C TYR A 422 16.95 1.38 4.30
N PHE A 423 16.38 2.33 3.54
CA PHE A 423 17.18 3.15 2.63
C PHE A 423 18.21 3.99 3.38
N THR A 424 17.82 4.55 4.52
CA THR A 424 18.75 5.33 5.38
C THR A 424 19.82 4.43 6.00
N ARG A 425 19.49 3.19 6.37
CA ARG A 425 20.48 2.20 6.84
C ARG A 425 21.49 1.90 5.74
N LEU A 426 21.03 1.60 4.54
CA LEU A 426 21.89 1.37 3.38
C LEU A 426 22.79 2.58 3.10
N LEU A 427 22.23 3.79 3.17
CA LEU A 427 22.99 5.03 2.92
C LEU A 427 24.18 5.18 3.86
N LYS A 428 24.05 4.76 5.12
CA LYS A 428 25.14 4.79 6.11
C LYS A 428 26.22 3.73 5.86
N GLU A 429 25.89 2.67 5.12
CA GLU A 429 26.79 1.56 4.81
C GLU A 429 27.55 1.78 3.50
N LEU A 430 27.03 2.63 2.59
CA LEU A 430 27.67 2.92 1.31
C LEU A 430 28.83 3.93 1.47
N PRO A 431 29.97 3.73 0.77
CA PRO A 431 31.03 4.72 0.73
C PRO A 431 30.59 5.99 -0.01
N PRO A 432 31.20 7.16 0.25
CA PRO A 432 30.77 8.45 -0.32
C PRO A 432 30.73 8.55 -1.85
N ASN A 433 31.42 7.65 -2.55
CA ASN A 433 31.50 7.61 -4.02
C ASN A 433 30.81 6.37 -4.62
N ASP A 434 29.95 5.68 -3.88
CA ASP A 434 29.27 4.48 -4.38
C ASP A 434 28.27 4.84 -5.50
N PRO A 435 28.31 4.16 -6.67
CA PRO A 435 27.35 4.37 -7.76
C PRO A 435 25.88 4.18 -7.37
N LEU A 436 25.58 3.44 -6.30
CA LEU A 436 24.24 3.24 -5.78
C LEU A 436 23.68 4.47 -5.05
N LEU A 437 24.51 5.44 -4.65
CA LEU A 437 24.06 6.63 -3.92
C LEU A 437 23.05 7.45 -4.72
N VAL A 438 23.26 7.59 -6.03
CA VAL A 438 22.32 8.28 -6.93
C VAL A 438 20.95 7.63 -6.87
N LYS A 439 20.90 6.31 -7.08
CA LYS A 439 19.66 5.52 -7.03
C LYS A 439 19.01 5.53 -5.65
N LEU A 440 19.81 5.63 -4.60
CA LEU A 440 19.33 5.63 -3.21
C LEU A 440 18.75 6.98 -2.79
N TYR A 441 19.33 8.10 -3.25
CA TYR A 441 18.75 9.43 -3.05
C TYR A 441 17.45 9.62 -3.84
N GLU A 442 17.34 9.04 -5.04
CA GLU A 442 16.07 8.96 -5.77
C GLU A 442 15.01 8.21 -4.94
N ASP A 443 15.34 7.01 -4.46
CA ASP A 443 14.40 6.21 -3.66
C ASP A 443 14.02 6.89 -2.32
N LEU A 444 14.97 7.57 -1.66
CA LEU A 444 14.73 8.35 -0.44
C LEU A 444 13.85 9.59 -0.72
N GLY A 445 14.05 10.26 -1.85
CA GLY A 445 13.19 11.36 -2.30
C GLY A 445 11.76 10.88 -2.58
N GLU A 446 11.62 9.72 -3.22
CA GLU A 446 10.32 9.12 -3.55
C GLU A 446 9.57 8.66 -2.28
N VAL A 447 10.22 7.92 -1.39
CA VAL A 447 9.57 7.39 -0.17
C VAL A 447 9.11 8.50 0.77
N THR A 448 9.92 9.57 0.92
CA THR A 448 9.57 10.71 1.78
C THR A 448 8.45 11.55 1.18
N ALA A 449 8.37 11.66 -0.15
CA ALA A 449 7.23 12.26 -0.83
C ALA A 449 5.93 11.47 -0.61
N GLN A 450 5.99 10.14 -0.78
CA GLN A 450 4.84 9.25 -0.54
C GLN A 450 4.43 9.22 0.94
N ALA A 451 5.37 9.43 1.86
CA ALA A 451 5.11 9.60 3.29
C ALA A 451 4.64 11.01 3.70
N HIS A 452 4.39 11.92 2.74
CA HIS A 452 4.01 13.32 2.95
C HIS A 452 5.05 14.18 3.69
N LYS A 453 6.33 13.78 3.70
CA LYS A 453 7.47 14.53 4.26
C LYS A 453 8.18 15.35 3.18
N PHE A 454 7.47 16.32 2.61
CA PHE A 454 7.92 17.04 1.40
C PHE A 454 9.25 17.80 1.57
N ASN A 455 9.51 18.38 2.75
CA ASN A 455 10.77 19.07 3.02
C ASN A 455 11.96 18.11 2.98
N GLU A 456 11.83 16.93 3.58
CA GLU A 456 12.87 15.90 3.55
C GLU A 456 13.07 15.36 2.13
N SER A 457 11.98 15.18 1.37
CA SER A 457 12.04 14.80 -0.05
C SER A 457 12.85 15.80 -0.87
N MET A 458 12.62 17.11 -0.67
CA MET A 458 13.38 18.16 -1.36
C MET A 458 14.87 18.13 -1.01
N GLU A 459 15.23 17.86 0.25
CA GLU A 459 16.63 17.73 0.66
C GLU A 459 17.32 16.52 0.01
N TRP A 460 16.63 15.40 -0.17
CA TRP A 460 17.18 14.25 -0.90
C TRP A 460 17.41 14.56 -2.39
N HIS A 461 16.49 15.28 -3.04
CA HIS A 461 16.67 15.72 -4.42
C HIS A 461 17.85 16.70 -4.57
N LYS A 462 18.08 17.59 -3.60
CA LYS A 462 19.28 18.46 -3.60
C LYS A 462 20.58 17.65 -3.52
N LYS A 463 20.63 16.63 -2.65
CA LYS A 463 21.80 15.75 -2.52
C LYS A 463 22.03 14.92 -3.79
N LEU A 464 20.96 14.47 -4.45
CA LEU A 464 21.02 13.82 -5.76
C LEU A 464 21.66 14.71 -6.83
N LEU A 465 21.28 16.00 -6.86
CA LEU A 465 21.84 16.98 -7.79
C LEU A 465 23.32 17.26 -7.50
N ALA A 466 23.74 17.29 -6.24
CA ALA A 466 25.12 17.55 -5.85
C ALA A 466 26.11 16.42 -6.22
N LEU A 467 25.65 15.17 -6.34
CA LEU A 467 26.49 14.03 -6.75
C LEU A 467 26.66 13.89 -8.27
N LYS A 468 25.82 14.55 -9.07
CA LYS A 468 26.00 14.63 -10.53
C LYS A 468 27.02 15.73 -10.79
N ASN A 469 28.27 15.35 -11.07
CA ASN A 469 29.40 16.27 -11.22
C ASN A 469 29.11 17.43 -12.22
N PRO A 470 29.46 18.69 -11.91
CA PRO A 470 29.22 19.83 -12.81
C PRO A 470 30.07 19.84 -14.10
N ASN A 471 31.08 18.96 -14.23
CA ASN A 471 32.01 18.90 -15.37
C ASN A 471 31.79 17.71 -16.31
N ASP A 472 30.91 16.77 -15.96
CA ASP A 472 30.20 15.95 -16.95
C ASP A 472 28.94 16.71 -17.41
N LEU A 473 29.11 18.01 -17.65
CA LEU A 473 28.39 18.70 -18.71
C LEU A 473 28.76 18.00 -20.02
N ILE A 474 28.20 16.79 -20.20
CA ILE A 474 27.65 16.40 -21.48
C ILE A 474 26.71 17.54 -21.79
N ASP A 475 27.26 18.46 -22.56
CA ASP A 475 26.57 19.27 -23.53
C ASP A 475 25.05 19.20 -23.34
N THR A 476 24.53 20.14 -22.56
CA THR A 476 23.10 20.39 -22.47
C THR A 476 22.52 20.77 -23.84
N SER A 477 23.32 20.82 -24.92
CA SER A 477 22.85 20.81 -26.30
C SER A 477 22.59 19.41 -26.91
N LEU A 478 22.77 18.32 -26.15
CA LEU A 478 22.45 16.95 -26.59
C LEU A 478 21.60 16.11 -25.62
N VAL A 479 21.34 16.53 -24.38
CA VAL A 479 20.27 15.93 -23.53
C VAL A 479 18.93 16.67 -23.65
N ASP A 480 18.91 17.85 -24.27
CA ASP A 480 17.69 18.58 -24.65
C ASP A 480 17.21 18.29 -26.10
N LYS A 481 17.72 17.21 -26.73
CA LYS A 481 17.25 16.75 -28.06
C LYS A 481 16.35 15.51 -28.03
N ARG A 482 15.69 15.25 -26.89
CA ARG A 482 14.38 14.59 -26.88
C ARG A 482 13.44 15.47 -26.08
N SER A 483 12.93 16.46 -26.79
CA SER A 483 11.99 17.46 -26.34
C SER A 483 10.76 16.79 -25.72
N SER A 484 10.68 16.78 -24.39
CA SER A 484 9.45 16.40 -23.70
C SER A 484 8.31 17.32 -24.16
N SER A 485 7.23 16.72 -24.64
CA SER A 485 6.13 17.36 -25.34
C SER A 485 5.14 18.09 -24.44
N ARG A 486 5.39 18.20 -23.12
CA ARG A 486 4.60 19.02 -22.18
C ARG A 486 5.36 19.20 -20.86
N VAL A 487 5.63 20.43 -20.43
CA VAL A 487 6.15 20.70 -19.08
C VAL A 487 5.00 20.52 -18.09
N ILE A 488 5.00 19.40 -17.35
CA ILE A 488 4.00 19.14 -16.32
C ILE A 488 4.49 19.81 -15.02
N PRO A 489 3.78 20.81 -14.47
CA PRO A 489 4.19 21.46 -13.24
C PRO A 489 4.03 20.53 -12.03
N ASN A 490 4.86 20.74 -11.02
CA ASN A 490 4.67 20.17 -9.70
C ASN A 490 3.82 21.13 -8.86
N LEU A 491 2.56 20.75 -8.62
CA LEU A 491 1.59 21.57 -7.89
C LEU A 491 1.33 20.93 -6.51
N PRO A 492 1.67 21.61 -5.39
CA PRO A 492 1.42 21.04 -4.07
C PRO A 492 -0.10 20.91 -3.82
N ALA A 493 -0.48 19.98 -2.93
CA ALA A 493 -1.90 19.70 -2.62
C ALA A 493 -2.68 20.92 -2.11
N ASN A 494 -1.99 21.92 -1.54
CA ASN A 494 -2.57 23.18 -1.06
C ASN A 494 -2.48 24.33 -2.08
N ALA A 495 -2.04 24.09 -3.33
CA ALA A 495 -1.95 25.12 -4.35
C ALA A 495 -3.30 25.85 -4.51
N ARG A 496 -3.24 27.18 -4.67
CA ARG A 496 -4.41 28.03 -4.85
C ARG A 496 -4.17 28.93 -6.05
N TRP A 497 -5.26 29.44 -6.62
CA TRP A 497 -5.24 30.40 -7.70
C TRP A 497 -6.01 31.66 -7.30
N GLU A 498 -5.66 32.77 -7.92
CA GLU A 498 -6.55 33.92 -7.98
C GLU A 498 -7.93 33.48 -8.47
N GLN A 499 -8.99 34.06 -7.92
CA GLN A 499 -10.36 33.68 -8.28
C GLN A 499 -10.89 34.48 -9.46
N ASN A 500 -10.31 35.67 -9.72
CA ASN A 500 -10.58 36.44 -10.93
C ASN A 500 -9.52 36.10 -11.98
N GLY A 501 -9.98 35.54 -13.10
CA GLY A 501 -9.16 35.25 -14.26
C GLY A 501 -8.87 36.50 -15.08
N VAL A 502 -7.80 36.43 -15.87
CA VAL A 502 -7.46 37.43 -16.87
C VAL A 502 -7.70 36.82 -18.24
N THR A 503 -8.54 37.45 -19.06
CA THR A 503 -8.70 37.05 -20.46
C THR A 503 -7.38 37.24 -21.20
N VAL A 504 -6.80 36.14 -21.70
CA VAL A 504 -5.53 36.14 -22.44
C VAL A 504 -5.71 35.86 -23.93
N VAL A 505 -6.88 35.35 -24.33
CA VAL A 505 -7.29 35.13 -25.73
C VAL A 505 -8.77 35.50 -25.88
N GLY A 506 -9.15 36.15 -26.99
CA GLY A 506 -10.56 36.36 -27.37
C GLY A 506 -11.21 37.67 -26.94
N HIS A 507 -10.49 38.79 -26.88
CA HIS A 507 -11.09 40.10 -26.56
C HIS A 507 -12.19 40.49 -27.57
N ASN A 508 -13.36 40.91 -27.04
CA ASN A 508 -14.57 41.47 -27.69
C ASN A 508 -14.50 41.69 -29.22
N GLY A 509 -14.82 40.67 -30.01
CA GLY A 509 -15.12 40.86 -31.43
C GLY A 509 -16.09 39.82 -31.98
N LYS A 510 -16.70 40.14 -33.13
CA LYS A 510 -17.75 39.34 -33.79
C LYS A 510 -17.13 38.16 -34.56
N ARG A 511 -17.92 37.11 -34.79
CA ARG A 511 -17.57 35.96 -35.64
C ARG A 511 -16.99 36.44 -36.98
N GLY A 512 -15.79 35.96 -37.34
CA GLY A 512 -15.09 36.32 -38.58
C GLY A 512 -13.96 37.33 -38.43
N ASP A 513 -13.79 37.97 -37.27
CA ASP A 513 -12.65 38.86 -37.03
C ASP A 513 -11.35 38.05 -36.91
N THR A 514 -10.28 38.49 -37.59
CA THR A 514 -9.03 37.73 -37.74
C THR A 514 -8.27 37.56 -36.42
N HIS A 515 -8.61 38.33 -35.39
CA HIS A 515 -7.94 38.35 -34.10
C HIS A 515 -8.82 37.85 -32.94
N THR A 516 -9.98 37.25 -33.20
CA THR A 516 -10.89 36.70 -32.18
C THR A 516 -10.91 35.17 -32.22
N VAL A 517 -11.44 34.53 -31.17
CA VAL A 517 -11.76 33.09 -31.19
C VAL A 517 -13.26 32.89 -31.07
N CYS A 518 -13.76 31.75 -31.52
CA CYS A 518 -15.16 31.38 -31.49
C CYS A 518 -15.29 29.91 -31.07
N TYR A 519 -15.86 29.66 -29.90
CA TYR A 519 -15.98 28.31 -29.32
C TYR A 519 -14.62 27.61 -29.21
N PRO A 520 -13.63 28.24 -28.51
CA PRO A 520 -12.33 27.62 -28.31
C PRO A 520 -12.48 26.35 -27.46
N LYS A 521 -11.83 25.25 -27.89
CA LYS A 521 -11.85 23.95 -27.19
C LYS A 521 -10.48 23.60 -26.63
N GLY A 522 -9.80 22.62 -27.20
CA GLY A 522 -8.49 22.18 -26.75
C GLY A 522 -7.41 23.26 -26.91
N LEU A 523 -6.53 23.35 -25.91
CA LEU A 523 -5.48 24.36 -25.82
C LEU A 523 -4.17 23.74 -25.34
N TYR A 524 -3.06 24.24 -25.87
CA TYR A 524 -1.71 23.84 -25.50
C TYR A 524 -0.89 25.09 -25.16
N VAL A 525 -0.25 25.07 -23.98
CA VAL A 525 0.64 26.15 -23.54
C VAL A 525 2.09 25.73 -23.81
N ASP A 526 2.77 26.49 -24.67
CA ASP A 526 4.16 26.31 -25.06
C ASP A 526 5.05 27.32 -24.30
N ASP A 527 5.54 26.89 -23.14
CA ASP A 527 6.37 27.71 -22.22
C ASP A 527 7.87 27.71 -22.50
N ASP A 528 8.26 27.13 -23.64
CA ASP A 528 9.61 27.28 -24.17
C ASP A 528 9.85 28.75 -24.57
N ASN A 529 11.00 29.05 -25.17
CA ASN A 529 11.50 30.41 -25.48
C ASN A 529 10.49 31.37 -26.16
N ASN A 530 9.40 30.87 -26.74
CA ASN A 530 8.37 31.66 -27.41
C ASN A 530 7.18 32.10 -26.54
N GLN A 531 6.96 31.46 -25.38
CA GLN A 531 5.83 31.74 -24.46
C GLN A 531 4.51 31.91 -25.22
N THR A 532 3.97 30.84 -25.81
CA THR A 532 2.77 30.91 -26.65
C THR A 532 1.63 30.00 -26.19
N ILE A 533 0.40 30.35 -26.54
CA ILE A 533 -0.80 29.53 -26.36
C ILE A 533 -1.28 29.16 -27.76
N VAL A 534 -1.37 27.86 -28.04
CA VAL A 534 -1.97 27.33 -29.26
C VAL A 534 -3.38 26.85 -28.91
N ILE A 535 -4.39 27.30 -29.65
CA ILE A 535 -5.79 27.05 -29.36
C ILE A 535 -6.51 26.51 -30.59
N ALA A 536 -7.33 25.48 -30.38
CA ALA A 536 -8.29 25.01 -31.36
C ALA A 536 -9.50 25.96 -31.37
N ASP A 537 -9.54 26.86 -32.35
CA ASP A 537 -10.63 27.81 -32.58
C ASP A 537 -11.74 27.11 -33.38
N SER A 538 -12.47 26.22 -32.71
CA SER A 538 -13.34 25.24 -33.34
C SER A 538 -14.43 25.89 -34.20
N GLY A 539 -15.06 26.95 -33.71
CA GLY A 539 -16.14 27.65 -34.40
C GLY A 539 -15.70 28.34 -35.69
N ASN A 540 -14.42 28.73 -35.80
CA ASN A 540 -13.84 29.30 -37.01
C ASN A 540 -13.04 28.27 -37.85
N SER A 541 -12.97 27.00 -37.43
CA SER A 541 -12.28 25.92 -38.14
C SER A 541 -10.80 26.19 -38.43
N ARG A 542 -10.08 26.69 -37.42
CA ARG A 542 -8.66 27.03 -37.53
C ARG A 542 -7.92 26.76 -36.22
N ILE A 543 -6.59 26.74 -36.29
CA ILE A 543 -5.72 26.79 -35.10
C ILE A 543 -5.08 28.15 -35.03
N MET A 544 -5.14 28.75 -33.84
CA MET A 544 -4.53 30.05 -33.58
C MET A 544 -3.37 29.92 -32.59
N GLN A 545 -2.37 30.77 -32.73
CA GLN A 545 -1.26 30.90 -31.79
C GLN A 545 -1.21 32.34 -31.26
N TRP A 546 -1.21 32.48 -29.93
CA TRP A 546 -1.04 33.75 -29.22
C TRP A 546 0.28 33.77 -28.47
N LYS A 547 0.94 34.92 -28.42
CA LYS A 547 2.00 35.15 -27.44
C LYS A 547 1.36 35.41 -26.09
N ILE A 548 1.89 34.84 -25.01
CA ILE A 548 1.45 35.12 -23.64
C ILE A 548 1.66 36.61 -23.37
N ASN A 549 0.61 37.29 -22.90
CA ASN A 549 0.52 38.76 -22.76
C ASN A 549 0.57 39.55 -24.09
N GLY A 550 0.51 38.88 -25.24
CA GLY A 550 0.35 39.53 -26.54
C GLY A 550 -1.09 39.97 -26.77
N THR A 551 -1.28 41.01 -27.59
CA THR A 551 -2.61 41.56 -27.88
C THR A 551 -3.33 40.85 -29.02
N ASN A 552 -2.59 40.25 -29.96
CA ASN A 552 -3.12 39.65 -31.19
C ASN A 552 -2.60 38.21 -31.42
N GLY A 553 -3.44 37.39 -32.03
CA GLY A 553 -3.13 36.01 -32.41
C GLY A 553 -2.85 35.85 -33.90
N LYS A 554 -2.15 34.77 -34.25
CA LYS A 554 -1.84 34.40 -35.63
C LYS A 554 -2.50 33.06 -35.96
N VAL A 555 -3.13 32.95 -37.13
CA VAL A 555 -3.57 31.67 -37.69
C VAL A 555 -2.34 30.84 -38.06
N VAL A 556 -2.23 29.62 -37.53
CA VAL A 556 -1.08 28.72 -37.75
C VAL A 556 -1.43 27.42 -38.46
N ALA A 557 -2.72 27.06 -38.53
CA ALA A 557 -3.20 25.94 -39.35
C ALA A 557 -4.67 26.14 -39.74
N GLY A 558 -5.05 25.60 -40.90
CA GLY A 558 -6.37 25.77 -41.50
C GLY A 558 -6.56 27.15 -42.14
N GLY A 559 -7.77 27.69 -42.02
CA GLY A 559 -8.15 29.02 -42.55
C GLY A 559 -9.54 29.42 -42.07
N ASN A 560 -10.08 30.57 -42.51
CA ASN A 560 -11.39 31.09 -42.05
C ASN A 560 -12.60 30.46 -42.77
N THR A 561 -12.44 29.30 -43.42
CA THR A 561 -13.51 28.66 -44.16
C THR A 561 -13.52 27.16 -43.90
N TYR A 562 -14.71 26.61 -43.66
CA TYR A 562 -14.92 25.17 -43.55
C TYR A 562 -14.44 24.45 -44.81
N GLY A 563 -13.84 23.28 -44.63
CA GLY A 563 -13.55 22.36 -45.72
C GLY A 563 -12.76 21.13 -45.29
N ASN A 564 -12.57 20.22 -46.24
CA ASN A 564 -11.90 18.93 -46.04
C ASN A 564 -10.57 18.82 -46.82
N GLY A 565 -10.18 19.87 -47.55
CA GLY A 565 -8.88 19.98 -48.19
C GLY A 565 -7.74 19.84 -47.17
N LEU A 566 -6.54 19.54 -47.63
CA LEU A 566 -5.37 19.43 -46.74
C LEU A 566 -4.96 20.79 -46.15
N ASP A 567 -5.36 21.89 -46.79
CA ASP A 567 -5.22 23.27 -46.34
C ASP A 567 -6.39 23.75 -45.44
N LYS A 568 -7.36 22.87 -45.14
CA LYS A 568 -8.58 23.23 -44.38
C LYS A 568 -8.82 22.29 -43.20
N LEU A 569 -9.50 22.82 -42.20
CA LEU A 569 -9.99 22.08 -41.03
C LEU A 569 -11.52 22.23 -40.95
N CYS A 570 -12.15 21.39 -40.13
CA CYS A 570 -13.56 21.46 -39.81
C CYS A 570 -13.76 21.11 -38.33
N CYS A 571 -14.13 22.12 -37.54
CA CYS A 571 -14.38 22.00 -36.09
C CYS A 571 -13.24 21.29 -35.34
N PRO A 572 -11.99 21.78 -35.41
CA PRO A 572 -10.88 21.15 -34.71
C PRO A 572 -11.16 21.10 -33.20
N ALA A 573 -11.04 19.94 -32.57
CA ALA A 573 -11.43 19.75 -31.17
C ALA A 573 -10.27 19.94 -30.19
N ASP A 574 -9.05 19.59 -30.61
CA ASP A 574 -7.86 19.61 -29.76
C ASP A 574 -6.59 19.79 -30.60
N VAL A 575 -5.54 20.27 -29.97
CA VAL A 575 -4.25 20.54 -30.61
C VAL A 575 -3.10 20.35 -29.62
N LEU A 576 -2.02 19.72 -30.08
CA LEU A 576 -0.76 19.62 -29.34
C LEU A 576 0.44 19.89 -30.25
N ILE A 577 1.59 20.17 -29.65
CA ILE A 577 2.84 20.40 -30.38
C ILE A 577 3.70 19.13 -30.29
N ASP A 578 4.02 18.53 -31.43
CA ASP A 578 5.14 17.59 -31.55
C ASP A 578 6.42 18.41 -31.69
N LYS A 579 7.16 18.53 -30.58
CA LYS A 579 8.41 19.30 -30.52
C LYS A 579 9.54 18.64 -31.31
N GLU A 580 9.49 17.33 -31.56
CA GLU A 580 10.54 16.64 -32.32
C GLU A 580 10.47 17.02 -33.81
N THR A 581 9.27 17.08 -34.36
CA THR A 581 9.03 17.45 -35.78
C THR A 581 8.67 18.93 -35.96
N ASN A 582 8.68 19.72 -34.88
CA ASN A 582 8.19 21.10 -34.83
C ASN A 582 6.85 21.29 -35.58
N SER A 583 5.89 20.43 -35.27
CA SER A 583 4.60 20.36 -35.97
C SER A 583 3.44 20.39 -34.97
N LEU A 584 2.29 20.86 -35.44
CA LEU A 584 1.02 20.75 -34.73
C LEU A 584 0.41 19.39 -35.04
N ILE A 585 -0.11 18.71 -34.02
CA ILE A 585 -0.99 17.55 -34.19
C ILE A 585 -2.39 18.00 -33.83
N ILE A 586 -3.31 17.92 -34.79
CA ILE A 586 -4.62 18.55 -34.72
C ILE A 586 -5.70 17.49 -34.85
N SER A 587 -6.64 17.52 -33.92
CA SER A 587 -7.86 16.74 -33.97
C SER A 587 -8.85 17.46 -34.89
N ASP A 588 -8.94 17.05 -36.15
CA ASP A 588 -9.84 17.62 -37.15
C ASP A 588 -11.17 16.83 -37.14
N GLN A 589 -11.93 17.05 -36.04
CA GLN A 589 -12.98 16.17 -35.56
C GLN A 589 -14.08 15.88 -36.60
N ASP A 590 -14.62 16.91 -37.26
CA ASP A 590 -15.74 16.73 -38.19
C ASP A 590 -15.30 16.21 -39.56
N ASN A 591 -14.04 16.46 -39.94
CA ASN A 591 -13.40 15.77 -41.06
C ASN A 591 -12.98 14.33 -40.72
N ARG A 592 -13.19 13.88 -39.48
CA ARG A 592 -12.91 12.53 -38.97
C ARG A 592 -11.46 12.08 -39.19
N ARG A 593 -10.51 12.97 -38.89
CA ARG A 593 -9.08 12.70 -39.06
C ARG A 593 -8.24 13.39 -37.99
N VAL A 594 -7.03 12.89 -37.80
CA VAL A 594 -5.96 13.58 -37.07
C VAL A 594 -4.89 13.98 -38.09
N VAL A 595 -4.52 15.26 -38.10
CA VAL A 595 -3.56 15.81 -39.06
C VAL A 595 -2.32 16.34 -38.37
N ARG A 596 -1.17 16.18 -39.01
CA ARG A 596 0.09 16.85 -38.69
C ARG A 596 0.22 18.09 -39.56
N TRP A 597 0.51 19.24 -38.97
CA TRP A 597 0.72 20.50 -39.68
C TRP A 597 2.08 21.08 -39.31
N SER A 598 2.98 21.21 -40.28
CA SER A 598 4.31 21.72 -39.99
C SER A 598 4.27 23.21 -39.61
N ARG A 599 5.07 23.61 -38.62
CA ARG A 599 5.21 25.01 -38.21
C ARG A 599 6.31 25.74 -38.98
N HIS A 600 6.95 25.09 -39.95
CA HIS A 600 7.90 25.73 -40.86
C HIS A 600 7.16 26.66 -41.84
N HIS A 601 7.84 27.72 -42.30
CA HIS A 601 7.21 28.81 -43.05
C HIS A 601 6.66 28.43 -44.43
N ASP A 602 7.04 27.26 -44.96
CA ASP A 602 6.81 26.88 -46.37
C ASP A 602 5.60 25.94 -46.57
N THR A 603 4.92 25.54 -45.49
CA THR A 603 3.84 24.54 -45.57
C THR A 603 2.47 25.14 -45.25
N THR A 604 1.55 25.08 -46.22
CA THR A 604 0.16 25.55 -46.08
C THR A 604 -0.85 24.40 -46.00
N GLN A 605 -0.38 23.15 -45.99
CA GLN A 605 -1.19 21.94 -45.99
C GLN A 605 -0.78 21.01 -44.86
N GLY A 606 -1.77 20.36 -44.24
CA GLY A 606 -1.58 19.29 -43.27
C GLY A 606 -1.45 17.91 -43.91
N GLU A 607 -0.80 17.01 -43.20
CA GLU A 607 -0.65 15.60 -43.53
C GLU A 607 -1.58 14.76 -42.66
N ILE A 608 -2.32 13.82 -43.27
CA ILE A 608 -3.24 12.95 -42.54
C ILE A 608 -2.44 11.85 -41.82
N LEU A 609 -2.38 11.92 -40.49
CA LEU A 609 -1.79 10.87 -39.66
C LEU A 609 -2.73 9.69 -39.49
N ILE A 610 -3.99 9.97 -39.15
CA ILE A 610 -5.02 8.97 -38.86
C ILE A 610 -6.32 9.40 -39.54
N ASP A 611 -6.98 8.50 -40.26
CA ASP A 611 -8.28 8.72 -40.88
C ASP A 611 -9.40 7.95 -40.15
N LYS A 612 -10.66 8.23 -40.51
CA LYS A 612 -11.85 7.52 -40.00
C LYS A 612 -11.94 7.49 -38.46
N VAL A 613 -11.56 8.60 -37.83
CA VAL A 613 -11.56 8.77 -36.37
C VAL A 613 -12.27 10.06 -36.00
N LYS A 614 -13.33 9.99 -35.19
CA LYS A 614 -13.98 11.19 -34.66
C LYS A 614 -13.27 11.64 -33.39
N CYS A 615 -12.05 12.14 -33.58
CA CYS A 615 -11.14 12.48 -32.49
C CYS A 615 -11.70 13.65 -31.65
N SER A 616 -11.71 13.51 -30.33
CA SER A 616 -12.07 14.62 -29.42
C SER A 616 -10.87 15.11 -28.62
N GLY A 617 -10.01 14.22 -28.17
CA GLY A 617 -8.82 14.53 -27.37
C GLY A 617 -7.57 13.83 -27.89
N LEU A 618 -6.45 14.52 -27.75
CA LEU A 618 -5.13 14.07 -28.17
C LEU A 618 -4.16 14.06 -26.97
N ALA A 619 -3.27 13.09 -26.94
CA ALA A 619 -2.11 13.10 -26.06
C ALA A 619 -0.91 12.45 -26.76
N ILE A 620 0.30 12.91 -26.46
CA ILE A 620 1.52 12.30 -26.98
C ILE A 620 2.47 12.02 -25.82
N ASP A 621 2.96 10.78 -25.73
CA ASP A 621 3.92 10.39 -24.68
C ASP A 621 5.37 10.70 -25.06
N GLU A 622 6.29 10.52 -24.10
CA GLU A 622 7.73 10.76 -24.28
C GLU A 622 8.37 9.81 -25.31
N GLN A 623 7.69 8.72 -25.68
CA GLN A 623 8.12 7.80 -26.73
C GLN A 623 7.49 8.13 -28.10
N ARG A 624 6.85 9.31 -28.23
CA ARG A 624 6.13 9.75 -29.43
C ARG A 624 5.00 8.82 -29.86
N ASN A 625 4.37 8.12 -28.92
CA ASN A 625 3.09 7.48 -29.20
C ASN A 625 1.97 8.50 -29.08
N LEU A 626 1.16 8.59 -30.12
CA LEU A 626 -0.04 9.42 -30.20
C LEU A 626 -1.25 8.64 -29.69
N TYR A 627 -1.91 9.16 -28.67
CA TYR A 627 -3.15 8.64 -28.11
C TYR A 627 -4.30 9.49 -28.61
N VAL A 628 -5.38 8.83 -29.00
CA VAL A 628 -6.52 9.43 -29.67
C VAL A 628 -7.80 8.88 -29.07
N SER A 629 -8.66 9.76 -28.52
CA SER A 629 -10.01 9.38 -28.11
C SER A 629 -10.97 9.49 -29.29
N ASP A 630 -11.61 8.37 -29.67
CA ASP A 630 -12.65 8.36 -30.68
C ASP A 630 -14.02 8.43 -30.00
N PHE A 631 -14.64 9.61 -30.04
CA PHE A 631 -15.95 9.84 -29.45
C PHE A 631 -17.03 8.95 -30.07
N GLY A 632 -16.92 8.66 -31.37
CA GLY A 632 -17.90 7.85 -32.10
C GLY A 632 -17.78 6.35 -31.84
N LYS A 633 -16.57 5.87 -31.51
CA LYS A 633 -16.31 4.46 -31.19
C LYS A 633 -16.24 4.15 -29.70
N HIS A 634 -16.26 5.17 -28.84
CA HIS A 634 -16.18 5.02 -27.38
C HIS A 634 -14.91 4.26 -26.93
N GLU A 635 -13.77 4.64 -27.51
CA GLU A 635 -12.49 4.00 -27.24
C GLU A 635 -11.35 5.01 -27.30
N VAL A 636 -10.23 4.65 -26.69
CA VAL A 636 -8.95 5.34 -26.86
C VAL A 636 -7.95 4.38 -27.47
N ARG A 637 -7.27 4.84 -28.53
CA ARG A 637 -6.21 4.07 -29.21
C ARG A 637 -4.88 4.78 -29.15
N ARG A 638 -3.82 4.00 -29.04
CA ARG A 638 -2.42 4.43 -29.13
C ARG A 638 -1.85 4.07 -30.50
N TYR A 639 -1.19 5.02 -31.13
CA TYR A 639 -0.52 4.91 -32.42
C TYR A 639 0.95 5.28 -32.27
N GLU A 640 1.84 4.51 -32.87
CA GLU A 640 3.22 4.96 -33.08
C GLU A 640 3.20 5.96 -34.24
N ILE A 641 3.60 7.21 -33.99
CA ILE A 641 3.59 8.25 -35.01
C ILE A 641 4.58 7.86 -36.13
N ASP A 642 4.20 8.09 -37.40
CA ASP A 642 4.99 7.75 -38.60
C ASP A 642 5.12 6.25 -38.95
N ARG A 643 4.50 5.33 -38.19
CA ARG A 643 4.46 3.91 -38.55
C ARG A 643 3.56 3.68 -39.77
N GLN A 644 4.08 2.95 -40.76
CA GLN A 644 3.43 2.77 -42.08
C GLN A 644 2.06 2.08 -42.02
N ASP A 645 1.86 1.12 -41.12
CA ASP A 645 0.59 0.37 -41.03
C ASP A 645 -0.55 1.16 -40.36
N LYS A 646 -0.25 2.33 -39.76
CA LYS A 646 -1.18 3.23 -39.06
C LYS A 646 -2.18 2.51 -38.14
N LYS A 647 -1.79 1.36 -37.59
CA LYS A 647 -2.70 0.50 -36.81
C LYS A 647 -2.65 0.86 -35.32
N GLY A 648 -3.74 1.42 -34.82
CA GLY A 648 -3.87 1.80 -33.41
C GLY A 648 -4.12 0.60 -32.49
N THR A 649 -3.41 0.55 -31.37
CA THR A 649 -3.64 -0.41 -30.27
C THR A 649 -4.70 0.13 -29.33
N LEU A 650 -5.71 -0.66 -29.00
CA LEU A 650 -6.73 -0.28 -28.01
C LEU A 650 -6.09 -0.17 -26.62
N VAL A 651 -6.31 0.95 -25.92
CA VAL A 651 -5.73 1.20 -24.59
C VAL A 651 -6.76 1.61 -23.53
N ALA A 652 -7.98 2.01 -23.92
CA ALA A 652 -9.11 2.21 -23.03
C ALA A 652 -10.44 2.00 -23.76
N GLY A 653 -11.46 1.49 -23.07
CA GLY A 653 -12.77 1.19 -23.66
C GLY A 653 -12.75 0.01 -24.63
N GLY A 654 -13.49 0.13 -25.75
CA GLY A 654 -13.52 -0.87 -26.83
C GLY A 654 -14.46 -2.05 -26.60
N ASN A 655 -15.19 -2.09 -25.48
CA ASN A 655 -16.24 -3.09 -25.19
C ASN A 655 -17.66 -2.54 -25.39
N GLY A 656 -17.81 -1.66 -26.39
CA GLY A 656 -19.05 -0.96 -26.68
C GLY A 656 -19.33 0.23 -25.77
N LYS A 657 -20.42 0.92 -26.09
CA LYS A 657 -20.97 2.05 -25.34
C LYS A 657 -21.52 1.59 -23.99
N GLY A 658 -21.12 2.22 -22.89
CA GLY A 658 -21.73 1.96 -21.57
C GLY A 658 -20.92 2.49 -20.39
N SER A 659 -21.36 2.13 -19.19
CA SER A 659 -20.81 2.62 -17.91
C SER A 659 -19.98 1.58 -17.14
N GLY A 660 -19.77 0.37 -17.70
CA GLY A 660 -18.85 -0.62 -17.14
C GLY A 660 -17.42 -0.09 -17.01
N LEU A 661 -16.60 -0.70 -16.15
CA LEU A 661 -15.20 -0.27 -15.96
C LEU A 661 -14.31 -0.55 -17.18
N ASN A 662 -14.77 -1.37 -18.11
CA ASN A 662 -14.12 -1.66 -19.39
C ASN A 662 -14.83 -1.00 -20.59
N GLN A 663 -15.78 -0.09 -20.32
CA GLN A 663 -16.57 0.64 -21.31
C GLN A 663 -16.38 2.14 -21.14
N LEU A 664 -16.67 2.88 -22.20
CA LEU A 664 -16.70 4.34 -22.23
C LEU A 664 -18.00 4.81 -22.90
N GLU A 665 -18.37 6.06 -22.65
CA GLU A 665 -19.43 6.75 -23.34
C GLU A 665 -19.02 8.20 -23.58
N TRP A 666 -18.81 8.51 -24.87
CA TRP A 666 -18.39 9.83 -25.35
C TRP A 666 -17.08 10.36 -24.73
N PRO A 667 -15.95 9.62 -24.86
CA PRO A 667 -14.67 10.10 -24.33
C PRO A 667 -14.28 11.43 -24.97
N SER A 668 -14.25 12.50 -24.16
CA SER A 668 -14.11 13.89 -24.64
C SER A 668 -12.67 14.37 -24.63
N TYR A 669 -11.89 14.02 -23.61
CA TYR A 669 -10.50 14.45 -23.44
C TYR A 669 -9.66 13.35 -22.79
N ILE A 670 -8.35 13.40 -23.01
CA ILE A 670 -7.42 12.40 -22.49
C ILE A 670 -6.15 13.03 -21.92
N PHE A 671 -5.54 12.34 -20.97
CA PHE A 671 -4.20 12.65 -20.48
C PHE A 671 -3.42 11.34 -20.31
N VAL A 672 -2.12 11.35 -20.62
CA VAL A 672 -1.25 10.19 -20.48
C VAL A 672 -0.12 10.53 -19.52
N ASP A 673 0.01 9.75 -18.44
CA ASP A 673 1.10 9.93 -17.46
C ASP A 673 2.41 9.27 -17.93
N ARG A 674 3.51 9.54 -17.21
CA ARG A 674 4.84 8.96 -17.53
C ARG A 674 4.87 7.43 -17.44
N GLN A 675 3.94 6.82 -16.71
CA GLN A 675 3.78 5.37 -16.65
C GLN A 675 2.93 4.82 -17.80
N GLN A 676 2.56 5.67 -18.77
CA GLN A 676 1.65 5.36 -19.89
C GLN A 676 0.26 4.92 -19.44
N SER A 677 -0.19 5.39 -18.28
CA SER A 677 -1.59 5.26 -17.88
C SER A 677 -2.42 6.32 -18.58
N VAL A 678 -3.60 5.95 -19.05
CA VAL A 678 -4.50 6.80 -19.81
C VAL A 678 -5.65 7.23 -18.90
N TYR A 679 -5.76 8.54 -18.66
CA TYR A 679 -6.92 9.15 -18.02
C TYR A 679 -7.87 9.60 -19.11
N VAL A 680 -9.16 9.31 -18.94
CA VAL A 680 -10.19 9.62 -19.92
C VAL A 680 -11.33 10.35 -19.22
N SER A 681 -11.67 11.53 -19.75
CA SER A 681 -12.93 12.19 -19.44
C SER A 681 -14.05 11.42 -20.11
N ASP A 682 -14.76 10.61 -19.34
CA ASP A 682 -15.84 9.76 -19.80
C ASP A 682 -17.15 10.55 -19.71
N HIS A 683 -17.29 11.50 -20.65
CA HIS A 683 -18.19 12.64 -20.58
C HIS A 683 -19.63 12.26 -20.19
N ASN A 684 -20.24 11.27 -20.86
CA ASN A 684 -21.64 10.94 -20.59
C ASN A 684 -21.85 10.07 -19.35
N ASN A 685 -20.77 9.53 -18.79
CA ASN A 685 -20.79 8.75 -17.56
C ASN A 685 -20.41 9.58 -16.32
N ASP A 686 -20.22 10.90 -16.47
CA ASP A 686 -19.94 11.84 -15.37
C ASP A 686 -18.78 11.41 -14.47
N ARG A 687 -17.71 10.90 -15.11
CA ARG A 687 -16.54 10.38 -14.41
C ARG A 687 -15.26 10.63 -15.18
N VAL A 688 -14.15 10.62 -14.45
CA VAL A 688 -12.82 10.43 -15.04
C VAL A 688 -12.33 9.06 -14.63
N ILE A 689 -11.91 8.27 -15.62
CA ILE A 689 -11.48 6.89 -15.43
C ILE A 689 -10.07 6.68 -15.98
N LYS A 690 -9.23 6.02 -15.19
CA LYS A 690 -7.81 5.78 -15.45
C LYS A 690 -7.59 4.32 -15.84
N TRP A 691 -7.05 4.08 -17.02
CA TRP A 691 -6.50 2.77 -17.42
C TRP A 691 -5.01 2.74 -17.15
N ILE A 692 -4.57 1.85 -16.28
CA ILE A 692 -3.15 1.52 -16.14
C ILE A 692 -2.70 0.81 -17.42
N LYS A 693 -1.45 1.01 -17.85
CA LYS A 693 -0.90 0.35 -19.04
C LYS A 693 -1.22 -1.16 -19.05
N ASN A 694 -1.79 -1.64 -20.15
CA ASN A 694 -2.21 -3.03 -20.38
C ASN A 694 -3.36 -3.54 -19.48
N ALA A 695 -4.04 -2.68 -18.71
CA ALA A 695 -5.22 -3.08 -17.96
C ALA A 695 -6.41 -3.34 -18.89
N THR A 696 -7.24 -4.32 -18.54
CA THR A 696 -8.48 -4.64 -19.27
C THR A 696 -9.67 -3.79 -18.83
N GLU A 697 -9.57 -3.15 -17.66
CA GLU A 697 -10.57 -2.26 -17.07
C GLU A 697 -9.89 -1.06 -16.43
N GLY A 698 -10.64 0.03 -16.29
CA GLY A 698 -10.20 1.27 -15.70
C GLY A 698 -10.61 1.41 -14.24
N VAL A 699 -9.97 2.34 -13.55
CA VAL A 699 -10.27 2.73 -12.18
C VAL A 699 -10.86 4.13 -12.18
N ILE A 700 -12.02 4.33 -11.55
CA ILE A 700 -12.62 5.66 -11.41
C ILE A 700 -11.73 6.50 -10.48
N VAL A 701 -11.27 7.64 -10.97
CA VAL A 701 -10.35 8.54 -10.24
C VAL A 701 -10.97 9.90 -9.91
N ALA A 702 -12.10 10.25 -10.53
CA ALA A 702 -12.95 11.37 -10.14
C ALA A 702 -14.40 11.12 -10.56
N GLY A 703 -15.36 11.63 -9.79
CA GLY A 703 -16.79 11.43 -10.03
C GLY A 703 -17.24 9.98 -9.86
N GLY A 704 -18.14 9.52 -10.73
CA GLY A 704 -18.68 8.15 -10.70
C GLY A 704 -19.81 7.92 -9.69
N GLN A 705 -20.32 8.99 -9.07
CA GLN A 705 -21.53 8.99 -8.24
C GLN A 705 -22.73 9.62 -8.97
N GLY A 706 -22.72 9.49 -10.31
CA GLY A 706 -23.70 10.09 -11.20
C GLY A 706 -23.51 11.59 -11.42
N TYR A 707 -24.32 12.12 -12.34
CA TYR A 707 -24.43 13.53 -12.66
C TYR A 707 -24.79 14.38 -11.44
N GLY A 708 -24.07 15.48 -11.18
CA GLY A 708 -24.49 16.47 -10.20
C GLY A 708 -23.42 17.47 -9.75
N LYS A 709 -23.80 18.33 -8.80
CA LYS A 709 -23.00 19.46 -8.27
C LYS A 709 -22.17 19.13 -7.03
N ALA A 710 -22.46 18.00 -6.36
CA ALA A 710 -21.73 17.59 -5.16
C ALA A 710 -20.24 17.41 -5.45
N LEU A 711 -19.38 17.55 -4.44
CA LEU A 711 -17.93 17.36 -4.61
C LEU A 711 -17.53 15.90 -4.89
N THR A 712 -18.44 14.94 -4.68
CA THR A 712 -18.28 13.53 -5.07
C THR A 712 -18.76 13.24 -6.50
N GLN A 713 -19.40 14.20 -7.14
CA GLN A 713 -20.02 14.09 -8.47
C GLN A 713 -19.30 14.99 -9.48
N LEU A 714 -19.53 14.73 -10.76
CA LEU A 714 -19.14 15.60 -11.86
C LEU A 714 -20.38 15.85 -12.73
N ALA A 715 -20.33 16.86 -13.58
CA ALA A 715 -21.32 17.10 -14.63
C ALA A 715 -20.59 17.26 -15.96
N CYS A 716 -20.69 16.24 -16.83
CA CYS A 716 -20.10 16.22 -18.17
C CYS A 716 -18.63 16.67 -18.18
N PRO A 717 -17.69 15.90 -17.60
CA PRO A 717 -16.27 16.27 -17.59
C PRO A 717 -15.74 16.41 -19.02
N THR A 718 -15.07 17.53 -19.27
CA THR A 718 -14.49 17.90 -20.58
C THR A 718 -12.98 17.77 -20.48
N GLY A 719 -12.24 18.84 -20.20
CA GLY A 719 -10.79 18.85 -20.11
C GLY A 719 -10.24 18.27 -18.81
N ILE A 720 -9.09 17.59 -18.92
CA ILE A 720 -8.36 17.05 -17.77
C ILE A 720 -6.87 17.33 -17.86
N PHE A 721 -6.23 17.46 -16.70
CA PHE A 721 -4.79 17.55 -16.56
C PHE A 721 -4.33 16.84 -15.28
N VAL A 722 -3.22 16.12 -15.35
CA VAL A 722 -2.62 15.47 -14.17
C VAL A 722 -1.24 16.05 -13.93
N ASP A 723 -0.97 16.50 -12.70
CA ASP A 723 0.34 17.03 -12.32
C ASP A 723 1.38 15.93 -12.04
N THR A 724 2.61 16.31 -11.71
CA THR A 724 3.67 15.33 -11.41
C THR A 724 3.45 14.51 -10.13
N LEU A 725 2.52 14.94 -9.25
CA LEU A 725 2.16 14.24 -8.02
C LEU A 725 0.97 13.30 -8.21
N GLY A 726 0.39 13.24 -9.42
CA GLY A 726 -0.79 12.45 -9.71
C GLY A 726 -2.11 13.13 -9.33
N THR A 727 -2.08 14.44 -9.02
CA THR A 727 -3.28 15.23 -8.76
C THR A 727 -4.01 15.50 -10.08
N LEU A 728 -5.29 15.17 -10.13
CA LEU A 728 -6.14 15.36 -11.29
C LEU A 728 -6.92 16.68 -11.20
N TYR A 729 -6.90 17.46 -12.27
CA TYR A 729 -7.71 18.66 -12.47
C TYR A 729 -8.73 18.38 -13.57
N VAL A 730 -9.99 18.73 -13.33
CA VAL A 730 -11.12 18.43 -14.21
C VAL A 730 -11.90 19.70 -14.48
N ALA A 731 -12.05 20.07 -15.75
CA ALA A 731 -13.06 21.04 -16.18
C ALA A 731 -14.42 20.34 -16.27
N GLU A 732 -15.40 20.91 -15.60
CA GLU A 732 -16.78 20.44 -15.60
C GLU A 732 -17.60 21.32 -16.55
N GLY A 733 -17.63 20.91 -17.81
CA GLY A 733 -18.26 21.63 -18.91
C GLY A 733 -19.79 21.57 -18.88
N GLY A 734 -20.41 20.62 -18.17
CA GLY A 734 -21.86 20.60 -17.96
C GLY A 734 -22.36 21.74 -17.07
N ASP A 735 -23.48 21.54 -16.37
CA ASP A 735 -24.18 22.58 -15.59
C ASP A 735 -23.42 23.08 -14.35
N ASN A 736 -22.20 22.59 -14.11
CA ASN A 736 -21.36 22.97 -12.98
C ASN A 736 -20.45 24.16 -13.29
N HIS A 737 -20.01 24.32 -14.56
CA HIS A 737 -19.17 25.43 -15.05
C HIS A 737 -17.99 25.79 -14.14
N ARG A 738 -17.22 24.79 -13.72
CA ARG A 738 -16.12 24.96 -12.74
C ARG A 738 -14.93 24.07 -13.06
N VAL A 739 -13.83 24.28 -12.36
CA VAL A 739 -12.70 23.35 -12.35
C VAL A 739 -12.52 22.77 -10.95
N THR A 740 -12.46 21.43 -10.86
CA THR A 740 -12.20 20.72 -9.60
C THR A 740 -10.84 20.03 -9.61
N ARG A 741 -10.25 19.92 -8.43
CA ARG A 741 -9.02 19.18 -8.14
C ARG A 741 -9.32 17.95 -7.30
N TRP A 742 -8.72 16.82 -7.68
CA TRP A 742 -8.86 15.51 -7.07
C TRP A 742 -7.47 14.95 -6.74
N LEU A 743 -7.19 14.79 -5.44
CA LEU A 743 -5.95 14.15 -4.99
C LEU A 743 -6.03 12.63 -5.24
N GLN A 744 -4.89 11.97 -5.37
CA GLN A 744 -4.85 10.52 -5.56
C GLN A 744 -5.57 9.79 -4.42
N GLY A 745 -6.56 8.96 -4.77
CA GLY A 745 -7.38 8.22 -3.79
C GLY A 745 -8.46 9.04 -3.08
N ALA A 746 -8.61 10.33 -3.41
CA ALA A 746 -9.67 11.16 -2.83
C ALA A 746 -11.06 10.69 -3.29
N LYS A 747 -12.02 10.69 -2.35
CA LYS A 747 -13.43 10.38 -2.63
C LYS A 747 -14.24 11.59 -3.10
N GLN A 748 -13.69 12.79 -2.97
CA GLN A 748 -14.33 14.04 -3.35
C GLN A 748 -13.27 15.02 -3.88
N GLY A 749 -13.68 15.87 -4.83
CA GLY A 749 -12.88 16.96 -5.36
C GLY A 749 -12.94 18.22 -4.50
N THR A 750 -12.21 19.25 -4.93
CA THR A 750 -12.27 20.61 -4.38
C THR A 750 -12.30 21.59 -5.54
N VAL A 751 -13.21 22.56 -5.52
CA VAL A 751 -13.25 23.59 -6.56
C VAL A 751 -12.01 24.47 -6.44
N VAL A 752 -11.33 24.72 -7.57
CA VAL A 752 -10.14 25.58 -7.60
C VAL A 752 -10.42 26.94 -8.22
N VAL A 753 -11.31 27.00 -9.22
CA VAL A 753 -11.84 28.20 -9.87
C VAL A 753 -13.25 27.95 -10.41
N GLY A 754 -14.04 29.01 -10.59
CA GLY A 754 -15.40 28.93 -11.16
C GLY A 754 -16.51 28.65 -10.14
N GLU A 755 -16.30 28.95 -8.85
CA GLU A 755 -17.33 28.76 -7.81
C GLU A 755 -18.60 29.59 -8.04
N ASN A 756 -18.53 30.65 -8.85
CA ASN A 756 -19.67 31.53 -9.15
C ASN A 756 -20.53 31.07 -10.33
N GLY A 757 -20.28 29.86 -10.83
CA GLY A 757 -21.11 29.20 -11.85
C GLY A 757 -21.08 29.86 -13.22
N GLU A 758 -22.20 29.72 -13.93
CA GLU A 758 -22.37 30.23 -15.30
C GLU A 758 -22.28 31.76 -15.35
N GLY A 759 -21.51 32.30 -16.30
CA GLY A 759 -21.53 33.74 -16.60
C GLY A 759 -20.30 34.24 -17.34
N LYS A 760 -20.20 35.56 -17.51
CA LYS A 760 -19.16 36.25 -18.32
C LYS A 760 -18.12 36.98 -17.47
N GLU A 761 -18.33 37.08 -16.17
CA GLU A 761 -17.39 37.75 -15.26
C GLU A 761 -16.06 37.00 -15.17
N ALA A 762 -15.03 37.65 -14.62
CA ALA A 762 -13.67 37.10 -14.52
C ALA A 762 -13.58 35.81 -13.65
N ASN A 763 -14.56 35.58 -12.79
CA ASN A 763 -14.64 34.45 -11.86
C ASN A 763 -15.77 33.46 -12.20
N GLN A 764 -16.32 33.58 -13.41
CA GLN A 764 -17.38 32.74 -13.97
C GLN A 764 -16.91 32.12 -15.29
N PHE A 765 -17.54 30.99 -15.64
CA PHE A 765 -17.31 30.30 -16.91
C PHE A 765 -18.64 30.03 -17.60
N TYR A 766 -18.61 29.76 -18.90
CA TYR A 766 -19.73 29.18 -19.62
C TYR A 766 -19.20 28.00 -20.45
N ARG A 767 -19.44 26.80 -19.91
CA ARG A 767 -19.06 25.51 -20.49
C ARG A 767 -17.53 25.43 -20.76
N PRO A 768 -16.70 25.38 -19.69
CA PRO A 768 -15.26 25.24 -19.86
C PRO A 768 -14.93 23.89 -20.54
N GLU A 769 -14.06 23.92 -21.55
CA GLU A 769 -13.68 22.74 -22.34
C GLU A 769 -12.25 22.31 -21.99
N GLY A 770 -11.23 22.84 -22.68
CA GLY A 770 -9.83 22.50 -22.45
C GLY A 770 -9.20 23.24 -21.26
N LEU A 771 -8.24 22.60 -20.58
CA LEU A 771 -7.41 23.25 -19.58
C LEU A 771 -5.93 22.84 -19.71
N SER A 772 -5.03 23.76 -19.39
CA SER A 772 -3.59 23.51 -19.34
C SER A 772 -2.93 24.39 -18.29
N PHE A 773 -1.75 23.99 -17.84
CA PHE A 773 -0.92 24.78 -16.96
C PHE A 773 0.33 25.27 -17.67
N ASP A 774 0.86 26.40 -17.17
CA ASP A 774 2.24 26.78 -17.47
C ASP A 774 3.25 26.24 -16.45
N LYS A 775 4.55 26.37 -16.75
CA LYS A 775 5.67 25.96 -15.88
C LYS A 775 5.69 26.67 -14.52
N HIS A 776 5.02 27.81 -14.40
CA HIS A 776 4.86 28.55 -13.14
C HIS A 776 3.63 28.09 -12.36
N GLY A 777 2.82 27.19 -12.93
CA GLY A 777 1.61 26.65 -12.34
C GLY A 777 0.39 27.52 -12.51
N ASN A 778 0.41 28.51 -13.41
CA ASN A 778 -0.79 29.28 -13.75
C ASN A 778 -1.72 28.41 -14.59
N LEU A 779 -3.03 28.52 -14.34
CA LEU A 779 -4.06 27.72 -14.97
C LEU A 779 -4.69 28.48 -16.14
N TYR A 780 -4.75 27.86 -17.32
CA TYR A 780 -5.38 28.38 -18.53
C TYR A 780 -6.59 27.53 -18.88
N ILE A 781 -7.74 28.15 -19.11
CA ILE A 781 -9.00 27.46 -19.38
C ILE A 781 -9.63 28.05 -20.64
N ALA A 782 -10.00 27.18 -21.59
CA ALA A 782 -10.83 27.54 -22.72
C ALA A 782 -12.29 27.60 -22.27
N ASP A 783 -12.83 28.82 -22.27
CA ASP A 783 -14.17 29.14 -21.82
C ASP A 783 -15.07 29.24 -23.07
N GLU A 784 -15.52 28.08 -23.55
CA GLU A 784 -15.99 27.85 -24.92
C GLU A 784 -17.10 28.83 -25.32
N TYR A 785 -18.17 28.90 -24.54
CA TYR A 785 -19.36 29.71 -24.89
C TYR A 785 -19.17 31.20 -24.58
N ASN A 786 -18.15 31.55 -23.82
CA ASN A 786 -17.70 32.94 -23.67
C ASN A 786 -16.68 33.34 -24.72
N HIS A 787 -16.30 32.43 -25.64
CA HIS A 787 -15.40 32.70 -26.75
C HIS A 787 -14.04 33.28 -26.30
N ARG A 788 -13.49 32.79 -25.19
CA ARG A 788 -12.25 33.30 -24.59
C ARG A 788 -11.37 32.21 -23.98
N VAL A 789 -10.12 32.55 -23.68
CA VAL A 789 -9.26 31.77 -22.77
C VAL A 789 -8.93 32.64 -21.57
N GLN A 790 -9.15 32.12 -20.36
CA GLN A 790 -8.84 32.80 -19.11
C GLN A 790 -7.59 32.20 -18.46
N ARG A 791 -6.72 33.07 -17.92
CA ARG A 791 -5.56 32.71 -17.10
C ARG A 791 -5.82 33.05 -15.64
N PHE A 792 -5.56 32.11 -14.75
CA PHE A 792 -5.60 32.28 -13.30
C PHE A 792 -4.20 32.13 -12.74
N SER A 793 -3.70 33.18 -12.08
CA SER A 793 -2.36 33.17 -11.49
C SER A 793 -2.32 32.29 -10.26
N ARG A 794 -1.25 31.50 -10.10
CA ARG A 794 -1.02 30.72 -8.87
C ARG A 794 -0.67 31.65 -7.70
N LYS A 795 -1.25 31.40 -6.53
CA LYS A 795 -1.00 32.12 -5.27
C LYS A 795 0.16 31.52 -4.48
#